data_AF-A0A4S4DA55-F1
#
_entry.id   AF-A0A4S4DA55-F1
#
_cell.length_a   1.000
_cell.length_b   1.000
_cell.length_c   1.000
_cell.angle_alpha   90.00
_cell.angle_beta   90.00
_cell.angle_gamma   90.00
#
_symmetry.space_group_name_H-M   'P 1'
#
loop_
_entity.id
_entity.type
_entity.pdbx_description
1 polymer ?
#
loop_
_entity_poly.entity_id
_entity_poly.type
_entity_poly.pdbx_seq_one_letter_code
_entity_poly.pdbx_strand_id
1 'polypeptide(L)'
;MEQQEQQRQSPCLEDCLKLLKGERDEQRLAGLLLVTKFCNKDDYASIRRVYDAVGMGKLGVSESGGDNRDAYLQLSITVLAAFCRVPEIASSEDMVSKIPLILEIMSNGLGSSVTEECYEFLFLVSNTHKDGVSTLYESGGMSVLAAQMSTLPDGSHSVQCAMRLVQLMINKLSLDTINNEHPSELALMVGLYVKESLVYPFNVEFIVVATIAKQFAVLHDAVKFEALHLLVAILSSRYSAPLHEALRLMKDDIWSTFIRVGVMAILQNRVAPAEKLQALVLAESTISIVGEGWLIGQMNLSDTQDLVPADRCILLVLESSRVEVAVLLNELAYLKYEASKNSSSNSESILLKKQNLVVAFSLVERIIKLISNIGGDDEGSVISESTLTKVISGLNETIGVILEYLEDAKDHGQTKGDDLLASVRIVGSYLAETPVACKEKVRELLGYMLSIEGEDEPSPFYSICFLLPMLCQITMEVYGCKVLASSGANKAVVECLIKLIGPDGHTNDDNGSIFLACDTIMNLLLKVRDQIRVQLDDAYFVRLLRALAYWTGDTDDLSVIMMASSICTLIFDSTSEEALLQHQSFDRSDLISLSQLIVRSLAICGQEMMSDDAKAEADLHQIVASGYSRWADRFPHIREAVERIESLLAVCRERGGPLTSISKTLSEKEVPPGKHVHSLITYNAIISANAPLKQDFPSSSSSSGFKPIIKMPIDRSKTTAPKKRLFHTAVTASDSVYNTWQARIMYYWFKQFKDGPNSEMGGFTRILHSGKPDSFMDEIPTFVAQPLPAGIDQGYIVLNRPWAFVQWLQQANIKEDYILMAEPDHIIVKPIPNLSRDGRGAAFPFFYIEPQKYESVLRKFFPKEKGPITNIDPIGNSPVIVGKESLKKIAPTWMNVSLAMKRDPVADKEFGWVLEMYAYAVASALHNVGNILYKDFMIQPPWDTEIGNKFIIHFTYGCDYDMKGKLTYGKIGEWRFDKRSYTNAWPPKNLPLPPPGVPESVVTLVKMVNEATANIPNWGS
;
A
#
# COMPACT_ATOMS: atom_id res chain seq x y z
N MET A 1 82.24 -1.33 -26.69
CA MET A 1 82.30 -2.54 -25.86
C MET A 1 80.93 -2.66 -25.22
N GLU A 2 80.08 -3.44 -25.87
CA GLU A 2 78.67 -3.64 -25.52
C GLU A 2 78.55 -4.29 -24.15
N GLN A 3 77.78 -3.69 -23.24
CA GLN A 3 77.29 -4.39 -22.06
C GLN A 3 76.06 -5.18 -22.47
N GLN A 4 76.22 -6.51 -22.47
CA GLN A 4 75.15 -7.47 -22.64
C GLN A 4 74.11 -7.30 -21.51
N GLU A 5 72.93 -6.80 -21.86
CA GLU A 5 71.71 -7.13 -21.13
C GLU A 5 71.46 -8.63 -21.31
N GLN A 6 71.79 -9.43 -20.29
CA GLN A 6 71.18 -10.75 -20.12
C GLN A 6 69.70 -10.52 -19.84
N GLN A 7 68.88 -10.55 -20.91
CA GLN A 7 67.46 -10.86 -20.80
C GLN A 7 67.35 -12.21 -20.08
N ARG A 8 67.00 -12.20 -18.79
CA ARG A 8 66.49 -13.40 -18.12
C ARG A 8 65.26 -13.84 -18.90
N GLN A 9 65.39 -14.87 -19.73
CA GLN A 9 64.25 -15.52 -20.36
C GLN A 9 63.27 -15.92 -19.25
N SER A 10 62.08 -15.33 -19.27
CA SER A 10 60.95 -15.83 -18.49
C SER A 10 60.75 -17.30 -18.88
N PRO A 11 60.71 -18.24 -17.91
CA PRO A 11 60.55 -19.66 -18.23
C PRO A 11 59.30 -19.87 -19.08
N CYS A 12 59.36 -20.76 -20.08
CA CYS A 12 58.18 -21.08 -20.89
C CYS A 12 57.37 -22.22 -20.25
N LEU A 13 56.09 -22.38 -20.64
CA LEU A 13 55.22 -23.44 -20.13
C LEU A 13 55.86 -24.84 -20.27
N GLU A 14 56.58 -25.08 -21.37
CA GLU A 14 57.24 -26.36 -21.62
C GLU A 14 58.39 -26.63 -20.64
N ASP A 15 59.09 -25.60 -20.17
CA ASP A 15 60.12 -25.72 -19.14
C ASP A 15 59.49 -26.04 -17.78
N CYS A 16 58.33 -25.45 -17.48
CA CYS A 16 57.54 -25.77 -16.29
C CYS A 16 57.07 -27.23 -16.32
N LEU A 17 56.53 -27.72 -17.45
CA LEU A 17 56.07 -29.11 -17.59
C LEU A 17 57.21 -30.12 -17.46
N LYS A 18 58.42 -29.81 -17.95
CA LYS A 18 59.62 -30.64 -17.76
C LYS A 18 60.04 -30.73 -16.28
N LEU A 19 59.97 -29.61 -15.55
CA LEU A 19 60.27 -29.58 -14.12
C LEU A 19 59.27 -30.40 -13.31
N LEU A 20 57.97 -30.30 -13.63
CA LEU A 20 56.90 -31.08 -12.97
C LEU A 20 57.03 -32.60 -13.22
N LYS A 21 57.51 -32.99 -14.40
CA LYS A 21 57.78 -34.40 -14.76
C LYS A 21 59.16 -34.90 -14.31
N GLY A 22 59.95 -34.06 -13.62
CA GLY A 22 61.29 -34.40 -13.13
C GLY A 22 61.29 -35.56 -12.14
N GLU A 23 62.42 -36.25 -12.01
CA GLU A 23 62.57 -37.39 -11.09
C GLU A 23 62.88 -36.97 -9.65
N ARG A 24 63.51 -35.79 -9.46
CA ARG A 24 63.90 -35.24 -8.15
C ARG A 24 62.83 -34.31 -7.58
N ASP A 25 62.60 -34.39 -6.26
CA ASP A 25 61.58 -33.58 -5.58
C ASP A 25 61.86 -32.07 -5.64
N GLU A 26 63.14 -31.66 -5.68
CA GLU A 26 63.59 -30.28 -5.88
C GLU A 26 63.15 -29.71 -7.25
N GLN A 27 63.19 -30.54 -8.30
CA GLN A 27 62.76 -30.16 -9.65
C GLN A 27 61.24 -30.02 -9.71
N ARG A 28 60.52 -30.93 -9.04
CA ARG A 28 59.05 -30.90 -8.95
C ARG A 28 58.55 -29.69 -8.17
N LEU A 29 59.20 -29.36 -7.04
CA LEU A 29 58.88 -28.18 -6.23
C LEU A 29 59.13 -26.88 -7.00
N ALA A 30 60.26 -26.78 -7.72
CA ALA A 30 60.53 -25.65 -8.61
C ALA A 30 59.50 -25.54 -9.73
N GLY A 31 59.03 -26.66 -10.27
CA GLY A 31 57.90 -26.71 -11.20
C GLY A 31 56.60 -26.19 -10.59
N LEU A 32 56.21 -26.67 -9.40
CA LEU A 32 55.00 -26.25 -8.69
C LEU A 32 54.98 -24.75 -8.38
N LEU A 33 56.13 -24.16 -8.00
CA LEU A 33 56.24 -22.71 -7.77
C LEU A 33 56.08 -21.88 -9.06
N LEU A 34 56.31 -22.48 -10.23
CA LEU A 34 56.12 -21.84 -11.53
C LEU A 34 54.71 -22.04 -12.10
N VAL A 35 53.95 -23.04 -11.63
CA VAL A 35 52.59 -23.36 -12.10
C VAL A 35 51.66 -22.15 -12.00
N THR A 36 51.72 -21.42 -10.90
CA THR A 36 50.85 -20.26 -10.66
C THR A 36 51.01 -19.16 -11.72
N LYS A 37 52.15 -19.09 -12.43
CA LYS A 37 52.39 -18.14 -13.53
C LYS A 37 51.71 -18.53 -14.86
N PHE A 38 51.34 -19.80 -15.01
CA PHE A 38 50.72 -20.33 -16.22
C PHE A 38 49.25 -20.75 -16.02
N CYS A 39 48.74 -20.65 -14.80
CA CYS A 39 47.35 -20.89 -14.43
C CYS A 39 46.50 -19.60 -14.47
N ASN A 40 46.56 -18.88 -15.59
CA ASN A 40 45.74 -17.68 -15.80
C ASN A 40 44.25 -18.06 -15.97
N LYS A 41 43.33 -17.17 -15.53
CA LYS A 41 41.87 -17.44 -15.47
C LYS A 41 41.24 -17.86 -16.81
N ASP A 42 41.83 -17.51 -17.95
CA ASP A 42 41.27 -17.73 -19.29
C ASP A 42 42.01 -18.80 -20.13
N ASP A 43 43.05 -19.44 -19.59
CA ASP A 43 43.87 -20.41 -20.33
C ASP A 43 43.64 -21.86 -19.88
N TYR A 44 42.44 -22.37 -20.19
CA TYR A 44 42.03 -23.74 -19.86
C TYR A 44 42.93 -24.81 -20.47
N ALA A 45 43.52 -24.54 -21.65
CA ALA A 45 44.41 -25.47 -22.33
C ALA A 45 45.73 -25.64 -21.57
N SER A 46 46.32 -24.55 -21.07
CA SER A 46 47.52 -24.61 -20.23
C SER A 46 47.25 -25.23 -18.87
N ILE A 47 46.13 -24.87 -18.21
CA ILE A 47 45.72 -25.47 -16.93
C ILE A 47 45.60 -26.99 -17.05
N ARG A 48 44.95 -27.48 -18.11
CA ARG A 48 44.78 -28.92 -18.36
C ARG A 48 46.11 -29.65 -18.61
N ARG A 49 47.02 -29.05 -19.39
CA ARG A 49 48.35 -29.64 -19.63
C ARG A 49 49.19 -29.70 -18.36
N VAL A 50 49.08 -28.69 -17.50
CA VAL A 50 49.75 -28.68 -16.19
C VAL A 50 49.16 -29.76 -15.29
N TYR A 51 47.83 -29.86 -15.23
CA TYR A 51 47.13 -30.90 -14.48
C TYR A 51 47.58 -32.32 -14.86
N ASP A 52 47.62 -32.62 -16.17
CA ASP A 52 48.08 -33.91 -16.71
C ASP A 52 49.56 -34.20 -16.38
N ALA A 53 50.38 -33.15 -16.20
CA ALA A 53 51.80 -33.29 -15.87
C ALA A 53 52.07 -33.46 -14.38
N VAL A 54 51.25 -32.87 -13.49
CA VAL A 54 51.38 -32.99 -12.04
C VAL A 54 50.89 -34.35 -11.56
N GLY A 55 49.70 -34.78 -12.01
CA GLY A 55 49.04 -35.99 -11.56
C GLY A 55 48.48 -35.89 -10.13
N MET A 56 47.27 -36.42 -9.91
CA MET A 56 46.50 -36.24 -8.68
C MET A 56 47.17 -36.78 -7.40
N GLY A 57 47.92 -37.88 -7.51
CA GLY A 57 48.57 -38.52 -6.35
C GLY A 57 49.74 -37.74 -5.73
N LYS A 58 50.20 -36.65 -6.35
CA LYS A 58 51.40 -35.90 -5.93
C LYS A 58 51.13 -34.57 -5.22
N LEU A 59 49.87 -34.12 -5.20
CA LEU A 59 49.41 -32.95 -4.43
C LEU A 59 48.86 -33.33 -3.04
N GLY A 60 49.10 -34.58 -2.60
CA GLY A 60 48.70 -35.05 -1.28
C GLY A 60 49.48 -34.31 -0.18
N VAL A 61 48.75 -33.71 0.76
CA VAL A 61 49.27 -33.13 2.01
C VAL A 61 49.90 -34.27 2.83
N SER A 62 51.18 -34.59 2.59
CA SER A 62 51.90 -35.62 3.34
C SER A 62 52.44 -35.04 4.66
N GLU A 63 52.27 -35.80 5.74
CA GLU A 63 52.62 -35.49 7.14
C GLU A 63 54.13 -35.40 7.44
N SER A 64 55.00 -34.98 6.52
CA SER A 64 56.44 -34.85 6.83
C SER A 64 56.74 -33.50 7.47
N GLY A 65 56.96 -33.50 8.79
CA GLY A 65 57.30 -32.33 9.60
C GLY A 65 58.55 -31.60 9.13
N GLY A 66 58.38 -30.32 8.79
CA GLY A 66 59.44 -29.36 8.50
C GLY A 66 58.89 -27.94 8.46
N ASP A 67 59.74 -26.95 8.77
CA ASP A 67 59.43 -25.52 8.97
C ASP A 67 58.76 -24.79 7.78
N ASN A 68 58.51 -25.45 6.64
CA ASN A 68 57.89 -24.88 5.43
C ASN A 68 56.53 -25.53 5.04
N ARG A 69 55.91 -26.31 5.95
CA ARG A 69 54.65 -27.02 5.71
C ARG A 69 53.51 -26.11 5.24
N ASP A 70 53.41 -24.92 5.84
CA ASP A 70 52.31 -23.99 5.57
C ASP A 70 52.40 -23.35 4.17
N ALA A 71 53.61 -23.01 3.73
CA ALA A 71 53.84 -22.47 2.38
C ALA A 71 53.51 -23.49 1.27
N TYR A 72 53.81 -24.78 1.52
CA TYR A 72 53.47 -25.86 0.60
C TYR A 72 51.96 -26.11 0.56
N LEU A 73 51.30 -26.03 1.71
CA LEU A 73 49.84 -26.15 1.83
C LEU A 73 49.12 -25.03 1.06
N GLN A 74 49.55 -23.78 1.24
CA GLN A 74 49.00 -22.61 0.54
C GLN A 74 49.16 -22.71 -0.98
N LEU A 75 50.36 -23.11 -1.44
CA LEU A 75 50.62 -23.33 -2.85
C LEU A 75 49.73 -24.45 -3.42
N SER A 76 49.54 -25.53 -2.66
CA SER A 76 48.70 -26.66 -3.07
C SER A 76 47.23 -26.26 -3.23
N ILE A 77 46.68 -25.48 -2.29
CA ILE A 77 45.31 -24.94 -2.36
C ILE A 77 45.15 -24.02 -3.58
N THR A 78 46.13 -23.13 -3.81
CA THR A 78 46.11 -22.21 -4.95
C THR A 78 46.10 -22.96 -6.28
N VAL A 79 46.92 -24.00 -6.40
CA VAL A 79 46.98 -24.84 -7.59
C VAL A 79 45.68 -25.66 -7.77
N LEU A 80 45.12 -26.21 -6.69
CA LEU A 80 43.85 -26.93 -6.73
C LEU A 80 42.69 -26.03 -7.17
N ALA A 81 42.55 -24.84 -6.59
CA ALA A 81 41.53 -23.87 -6.99
C ALA A 81 41.67 -23.48 -8.47
N ALA A 82 42.90 -23.27 -8.94
CA ALA A 82 43.16 -22.98 -10.35
C ALA A 82 42.80 -24.15 -11.29
N PHE A 83 43.04 -25.40 -10.89
CA PHE A 83 42.63 -26.58 -11.65
C PHE A 83 41.12 -26.71 -11.75
N CYS A 84 40.38 -26.38 -10.69
CA CYS A 84 38.93 -26.40 -10.66
C CYS A 84 38.27 -25.36 -11.60
N ARG A 85 39.03 -24.42 -12.17
CA ARG A 85 38.51 -23.52 -13.22
C ARG A 85 38.19 -24.26 -14.53
N VAL A 86 38.74 -25.46 -14.73
CA VAL A 86 38.40 -26.34 -15.85
C VAL A 86 37.27 -27.28 -15.41
N PRO A 87 36.05 -27.19 -16.00
CA PRO A 87 34.89 -27.94 -15.53
C PRO A 87 35.08 -29.46 -15.49
N GLU A 88 35.80 -30.05 -16.45
CA GLU A 88 36.04 -31.50 -16.47
C GLU A 88 36.95 -31.98 -15.33
N ILE A 89 37.82 -31.10 -14.82
CA ILE A 89 38.69 -31.40 -13.68
C ILE A 89 37.90 -31.21 -12.39
N ALA A 90 37.12 -30.13 -12.27
CA ALA A 90 36.28 -29.86 -11.12
C ALA A 90 35.19 -30.93 -10.90
N SER A 91 34.70 -31.54 -11.99
CA SER A 91 33.73 -32.63 -11.96
C SER A 91 34.37 -34.02 -11.71
N SER A 92 35.59 -34.10 -11.19
CA SER A 92 36.21 -35.40 -10.87
C SER A 92 35.96 -35.82 -9.42
N GLU A 93 35.82 -37.13 -9.20
CA GLU A 93 35.68 -37.73 -7.86
C GLU A 93 36.86 -37.37 -6.94
N ASP A 94 38.05 -37.23 -7.54
CA ASP A 94 39.25 -36.81 -6.83
C ASP A 94 39.09 -35.42 -6.20
N MET A 95 38.50 -34.45 -6.90
CA MET A 95 38.28 -33.10 -6.37
C MET A 95 37.21 -33.08 -5.27
N VAL A 96 36.15 -33.87 -5.42
CA VAL A 96 35.09 -34.02 -4.40
C VAL A 96 35.68 -34.59 -3.11
N SER A 97 36.57 -35.58 -3.20
CA SER A 97 37.24 -36.18 -2.03
C SER A 97 38.09 -35.19 -1.21
N LYS A 98 38.41 -34.01 -1.76
CA LYS A 98 39.20 -32.98 -1.06
C LYS A 98 38.36 -31.96 -0.31
N ILE A 99 37.04 -31.94 -0.50
CA ILE A 99 36.14 -31.01 0.19
C ILE A 99 36.31 -31.06 1.73
N PRO A 100 36.33 -32.23 2.41
CA PRO A 100 36.50 -32.28 3.87
C PRO A 100 37.83 -31.66 4.33
N LEU A 101 38.91 -31.90 3.58
CA LEU A 101 40.24 -31.38 3.90
C LEU A 101 40.29 -29.85 3.77
N ILE A 102 39.67 -29.28 2.73
CA ILE A 102 39.58 -27.83 2.56
C ILE A 102 38.79 -27.19 3.71
N LEU A 103 37.66 -27.80 4.12
CA LEU A 103 36.87 -27.33 5.26
C LEU A 103 37.64 -27.39 6.58
N GLU A 104 38.46 -28.44 6.80
CA GLU A 104 39.33 -28.56 7.97
C GLU A 104 40.39 -27.44 8.01
N ILE A 105 41.02 -27.14 6.87
CA ILE A 105 42.02 -26.07 6.75
C ILE A 105 41.41 -24.70 7.05
N MET A 106 40.19 -24.46 6.54
CA MET A 106 39.43 -23.25 6.84
C MET A 106 39.14 -23.16 8.34
N SER A 107 38.67 -24.23 8.97
CA SER A 107 38.29 -24.27 10.39
C SER A 107 39.47 -24.03 11.35
N ASN A 108 40.67 -24.50 11.01
CA ASN A 108 41.87 -24.41 11.86
C ASN A 108 42.62 -23.06 11.78
N GLY A 109 42.11 -22.08 11.01
CA GLY A 109 42.73 -20.74 10.89
C GLY A 109 44.01 -20.69 10.03
N LEU A 110 44.51 -21.83 9.56
CA LEU A 110 45.64 -21.92 8.61
C LEU A 110 45.32 -21.35 7.22
N GLY A 111 44.02 -21.19 6.90
CA GLY A 111 43.54 -20.71 5.60
C GLY A 111 43.47 -19.20 5.40
N SER A 112 43.87 -18.37 6.38
CA SER A 112 43.67 -16.90 6.32
C SER A 112 44.31 -16.20 5.11
N SER A 113 45.43 -16.74 4.60
CA SER A 113 46.12 -16.20 3.41
C SER A 113 45.66 -16.80 2.08
N VAL A 114 44.83 -17.85 2.10
CA VAL A 114 44.33 -18.59 0.92
C VAL A 114 42.80 -18.75 0.97
N THR A 115 42.12 -17.86 1.69
CA THR A 115 40.68 -17.95 1.94
C THR A 115 39.90 -17.82 0.62
N GLU A 116 40.31 -16.93 -0.28
CA GLU A 116 39.68 -16.76 -1.59
C GLU A 116 39.74 -18.04 -2.44
N GLU A 117 40.91 -18.68 -2.49
CA GLU A 117 41.13 -19.92 -3.23
C GLU A 117 40.34 -21.10 -2.65
N CYS A 118 40.21 -21.18 -1.31
CA CYS A 118 39.36 -22.18 -0.66
C CYS A 118 37.88 -22.02 -1.07
N TYR A 119 37.34 -20.79 -1.03
CA TYR A 119 35.96 -20.52 -1.44
C TYR A 119 35.75 -20.76 -2.95
N GLU A 120 36.70 -20.36 -3.80
CA GLU A 120 36.66 -20.61 -5.25
C GLU A 120 36.66 -22.13 -5.53
N PHE A 121 37.53 -22.89 -4.88
CA PHE A 121 37.57 -24.35 -5.00
C PHE A 121 36.23 -24.99 -4.60
N LEU A 122 35.72 -24.68 -3.41
CA LEU A 122 34.48 -25.26 -2.90
C LEU A 122 33.31 -24.92 -3.84
N PHE A 123 33.19 -23.67 -4.29
CA PHE A 123 32.14 -23.26 -5.21
C PHE A 123 32.21 -24.01 -6.55
N LEU A 124 33.39 -24.06 -7.18
CA LEU A 124 33.54 -24.70 -8.49
C LEU A 124 33.24 -26.19 -8.43
N VAL A 125 33.81 -26.92 -7.46
CA VAL A 125 33.61 -28.36 -7.31
C VAL A 125 32.15 -28.69 -6.98
N SER A 126 31.54 -27.99 -6.03
CA SER A 126 30.15 -28.24 -5.63
C SER A 126 29.14 -27.86 -6.73
N ASN A 127 29.45 -26.87 -7.56
CA ASN A 127 28.61 -26.48 -8.68
C ASN A 127 28.71 -27.48 -9.86
N THR A 128 29.90 -28.03 -10.14
CA THR A 128 30.12 -28.90 -11.31
C THR A 128 29.84 -30.37 -11.04
N HIS A 129 30.12 -30.89 -9.84
CA HIS A 129 29.90 -32.30 -9.52
C HIS A 129 28.46 -32.56 -9.04
N LYS A 130 27.91 -33.73 -9.39
CA LYS A 130 26.57 -34.15 -8.93
C LYS A 130 26.52 -34.25 -7.39
N ASP A 131 27.51 -34.91 -6.79
CA ASP A 131 27.59 -35.19 -5.35
C ASP A 131 28.33 -34.09 -4.56
N GLY A 132 28.88 -33.08 -5.24
CA GLY A 132 29.73 -32.07 -4.60
C GLY A 132 29.02 -31.21 -3.56
N VAL A 133 27.69 -31.01 -3.68
CA VAL A 133 26.90 -30.32 -2.64
C VAL A 133 26.61 -31.26 -1.47
N SER A 134 26.27 -32.52 -1.72
CA SER A 134 26.03 -33.52 -0.66
C SER A 134 27.29 -33.75 0.18
N THR A 135 28.45 -33.91 -0.46
CA THR A 135 29.73 -34.05 0.26
C THR A 135 30.09 -32.79 1.04
N LEU A 136 29.88 -31.60 0.46
CA LEU A 136 30.09 -30.32 1.18
C LEU A 136 29.21 -30.23 2.43
N TYR A 137 27.96 -30.65 2.30
CA TYR A 137 27.00 -30.64 3.39
C TYR A 137 27.37 -31.65 4.48
N GLU A 138 27.54 -32.93 4.13
CA GLU A 138 27.91 -34.01 5.05
C GLU A 138 29.24 -33.77 5.78
N SER A 139 30.15 -33.01 5.16
CA SER A 139 31.45 -32.65 5.75
C SER A 139 31.39 -31.42 6.68
N GLY A 140 30.20 -30.91 7.00
CA GLY A 140 30.02 -29.77 7.89
C GLY A 140 30.22 -28.40 7.23
N GLY A 141 30.10 -28.30 5.90
CA GLY A 141 30.33 -27.07 5.14
C GLY A 141 29.49 -25.88 5.63
N MET A 142 28.22 -26.10 5.98
CA MET A 142 27.35 -25.06 6.52
C MET A 142 27.86 -24.46 7.83
N SER A 143 28.48 -25.26 8.70
CA SER A 143 29.06 -24.79 9.95
C SER A 143 30.27 -23.88 9.74
N VAL A 144 31.13 -24.23 8.77
CA VAL A 144 32.31 -23.44 8.41
C VAL A 144 31.89 -22.13 7.74
N LEU A 145 30.92 -22.18 6.83
CA LEU A 145 30.33 -21.00 6.21
C LEU A 145 29.74 -20.07 7.28
N ALA A 146 28.94 -20.61 8.19
CA ALA A 146 28.35 -19.84 9.27
C ALA A 146 29.42 -19.24 10.20
N ALA A 147 30.51 -19.93 10.51
CA ALA A 147 31.54 -19.39 11.39
C ALA A 147 32.37 -18.26 10.75
N GLN A 148 32.58 -18.29 9.42
CA GLN A 148 33.56 -17.43 8.75
C GLN A 148 32.97 -16.29 7.92
N MET A 149 31.73 -16.42 7.45
CA MET A 149 31.16 -15.50 6.46
C MET A 149 31.08 -14.04 6.96
N SER A 150 30.87 -13.81 8.27
CA SER A 150 30.85 -12.47 8.88
C SER A 150 32.22 -11.79 8.94
N THR A 151 33.29 -12.58 8.85
CA THR A 151 34.68 -12.07 8.88
C THR A 151 35.19 -11.67 7.50
N LEU A 152 34.46 -12.02 6.44
CA LEU A 152 34.83 -11.71 5.06
C LEU A 152 34.60 -10.22 4.75
N PRO A 153 35.50 -9.58 3.97
CA PRO A 153 35.28 -8.21 3.53
C PRO A 153 34.03 -8.09 2.66
N ASP A 154 33.23 -7.03 2.89
CA ASP A 154 32.01 -6.75 2.12
C ASP A 154 32.33 -6.61 0.63
N GLY A 155 31.54 -7.26 -0.24
CA GLY A 155 31.73 -7.26 -1.69
C GLY A 155 32.91 -8.09 -2.23
N SER A 156 33.70 -8.75 -1.38
CA SER A 156 34.83 -9.61 -1.80
C SER A 156 34.39 -10.81 -2.65
N HIS A 157 35.31 -11.36 -3.44
CA HIS A 157 35.02 -12.58 -4.22
C HIS A 157 34.66 -13.77 -3.29
N SER A 158 35.31 -13.87 -2.13
CA SER A 158 35.04 -14.89 -1.12
C SER A 158 33.59 -14.85 -0.62
N VAL A 159 33.03 -13.67 -0.29
CA VAL A 159 31.63 -13.58 0.18
C VAL A 159 30.63 -13.89 -0.92
N GLN A 160 30.94 -13.54 -2.19
CA GLN A 160 30.13 -13.93 -3.34
C GLN A 160 30.10 -15.45 -3.52
N CYS A 161 31.27 -16.11 -3.47
CA CYS A 161 31.36 -17.56 -3.52
C CYS A 161 30.63 -18.22 -2.35
N ALA A 162 30.74 -17.67 -1.13
CA ALA A 162 30.01 -18.14 0.04
C ALA A 162 28.48 -18.06 -0.16
N MET A 163 27.96 -16.92 -0.62
CA MET A 163 26.53 -16.75 -0.92
C MET A 163 26.04 -17.74 -1.99
N ARG A 164 26.83 -17.94 -3.05
CA ARG A 164 26.48 -18.89 -4.12
C ARG A 164 26.54 -20.33 -3.65
N LEU A 165 27.45 -20.68 -2.75
CA LEU A 165 27.48 -21.99 -2.08
C LEU A 165 26.21 -22.22 -1.24
N VAL A 166 25.79 -21.24 -0.44
CA VAL A 166 24.52 -21.30 0.31
C VAL A 166 23.34 -21.48 -0.64
N GLN A 167 23.29 -20.72 -1.74
CA GLN A 167 22.24 -20.86 -2.76
C GLN A 167 22.23 -22.26 -3.38
N LEU A 168 23.40 -22.84 -3.70
CA LEU A 168 23.51 -24.19 -4.25
C LEU A 168 23.02 -25.26 -3.27
N MET A 169 23.36 -25.11 -1.98
CA MET A 169 22.91 -26.01 -0.92
C MET A 169 21.39 -25.97 -0.78
N ILE A 170 20.80 -24.77 -0.72
CA ILE A 170 19.33 -24.60 -0.66
C ILE A 170 18.64 -25.21 -1.88
N ASN A 171 19.19 -25.00 -3.08
CA ASN A 171 18.58 -25.47 -4.33
C ASN A 171 18.66 -27.00 -4.51
N LYS A 172 19.77 -27.64 -4.11
CA LYS A 172 19.96 -29.09 -4.32
C LYS A 172 19.45 -29.96 -3.16
N LEU A 173 19.60 -29.51 -1.92
CA LEU A 173 19.16 -30.27 -0.74
C LEU A 173 17.69 -29.99 -0.40
N SER A 174 17.13 -28.89 -0.90
CA SER A 174 15.81 -28.36 -0.53
C SER A 174 15.73 -27.93 0.95
N LEU A 175 14.98 -26.86 1.22
CA LEU A 175 14.78 -26.36 2.58
C LEU A 175 14.05 -27.37 3.48
N ASP A 176 13.26 -28.27 2.89
CA ASP A 176 12.48 -29.29 3.58
C ASP A 176 13.38 -30.37 4.22
N THR A 177 14.36 -30.87 3.46
CA THR A 177 15.35 -31.84 3.94
C THR A 177 16.23 -31.23 5.03
N ILE A 178 16.69 -29.99 4.86
CA ILE A 178 17.49 -29.27 5.86
C ILE A 178 16.70 -29.13 7.18
N ASN A 179 15.42 -28.78 7.10
CA ASN A 179 14.59 -28.53 8.29
C ASN A 179 14.15 -29.80 9.02
N ASN A 180 13.92 -30.90 8.29
CA ASN A 180 13.42 -32.14 8.86
C ASN A 180 14.53 -33.10 9.32
N GLU A 181 15.67 -33.14 8.61
CA GLU A 181 16.73 -34.10 8.88
C GLU A 181 17.86 -33.51 9.76
N HIS A 182 18.01 -32.18 9.80
CA HIS A 182 19.15 -31.51 10.45
C HIS A 182 18.79 -30.21 11.23
N PRO A 183 17.92 -30.28 12.26
CA PRO A 183 17.43 -29.10 12.99
C PRO A 183 18.52 -28.27 13.70
N SER A 184 19.66 -28.88 14.05
CA SER A 184 20.82 -28.19 14.61
C SER A 184 21.50 -27.21 13.65
N GLU A 185 21.32 -27.37 12.34
CA GLU A 185 21.88 -26.47 11.32
C GLU A 185 20.97 -25.28 11.01
N LEU A 186 19.67 -25.44 11.24
CA LEU A 186 18.70 -24.35 11.28
C LEU A 186 19.09 -23.34 12.38
N ALA A 187 19.55 -23.86 13.51
CA ALA A 187 20.18 -23.07 14.57
C ALA A 187 21.55 -22.46 14.17
N LEU A 188 22.24 -22.92 13.13
CA LEU A 188 23.45 -22.25 12.59
C LEU A 188 23.08 -21.16 11.59
N MET A 189 22.03 -21.34 10.79
CA MET A 189 21.47 -20.28 9.93
C MET A 189 20.94 -19.10 10.75
N VAL A 190 20.42 -19.38 11.94
CA VAL A 190 19.77 -18.44 12.87
C VAL A 190 20.47 -18.39 14.23
N GLY A 191 21.74 -18.79 14.36
CA GLY A 191 22.57 -18.69 15.59
C GLY A 191 21.99 -19.12 16.96
N LEU A 192 21.03 -20.05 17.04
CA LEU A 192 20.45 -20.54 18.30
C LEU A 192 21.31 -21.64 18.96
N TYR A 193 22.37 -21.28 19.69
CA TYR A 193 23.03 -22.24 20.60
C TYR A 193 22.52 -22.07 22.03
N VAL A 194 21.80 -23.07 22.55
CA VAL A 194 21.36 -23.13 23.95
C VAL A 194 22.59 -23.32 24.84
N LYS A 195 22.80 -22.33 25.72
CA LYS A 195 23.88 -22.29 26.70
C LYS A 195 23.54 -23.20 27.90
N GLU A 196 23.97 -24.46 27.86
CA GLU A 196 24.07 -25.28 29.08
C GLU A 196 25.48 -25.89 29.21
N SER A 197 26.48 -25.03 29.43
CA SER A 197 27.62 -25.36 30.31
C SER A 197 28.50 -24.15 30.55
N LEU A 198 28.68 -23.83 31.83
CA LEU A 198 29.69 -22.91 32.33
C LEU A 198 31.06 -23.47 31.96
N VAL A 199 31.78 -22.81 31.04
CA VAL A 199 33.25 -22.58 31.01
C VAL A 199 33.65 -22.10 29.59
N TYR A 200 34.16 -20.86 29.53
CA TYR A 200 34.61 -20.03 28.38
C TYR A 200 33.55 -19.17 27.64
N PRO A 201 33.71 -17.83 27.63
CA PRO A 201 32.88 -16.92 26.85
C PRO A 201 33.53 -16.67 25.49
N PHE A 202 32.98 -17.26 24.43
CA PHE A 202 33.15 -16.74 23.08
C PHE A 202 31.77 -16.33 22.56
N ASN A 203 31.60 -15.02 22.37
CA ASN A 203 30.42 -14.41 21.77
C ASN A 203 30.40 -14.79 20.29
N VAL A 204 29.54 -15.72 19.88
CA VAL A 204 29.32 -16.06 18.47
C VAL A 204 27.85 -15.80 18.17
N GLU A 205 27.53 -14.55 17.87
CA GLU A 205 26.20 -14.09 17.48
C GLU A 205 26.08 -14.15 15.94
N PHE A 206 25.16 -15.02 15.48
CA PHE A 206 24.33 -14.97 14.26
C PHE A 206 24.96 -14.45 12.95
N ILE A 207 25.44 -15.34 12.06
CA ILE A 207 26.26 -14.93 10.90
C ILE A 207 25.57 -15.05 9.53
N VAL A 208 24.86 -16.13 9.14
CA VAL A 208 24.52 -16.32 7.70
C VAL A 208 23.44 -15.35 7.19
N VAL A 209 22.23 -15.39 7.74
CA VAL A 209 21.13 -14.50 7.28
C VAL A 209 21.48 -13.03 7.50
N ALA A 210 22.08 -12.71 8.66
CA ALA A 210 22.53 -11.35 8.97
C ALA A 210 23.64 -10.87 8.02
N THR A 211 24.58 -11.73 7.62
CA THR A 211 25.65 -11.35 6.70
C THR A 211 25.13 -11.17 5.28
N ILE A 212 24.23 -12.05 4.80
CA ILE A 212 23.59 -11.87 3.50
C ILE A 212 22.75 -10.58 3.49
N ALA A 213 21.98 -10.33 4.56
CA ALA A 213 21.23 -9.09 4.74
C ALA A 213 22.16 -7.86 4.73
N LYS A 214 23.33 -7.94 5.39
CA LYS A 214 24.35 -6.88 5.36
C LYS A 214 24.86 -6.62 3.95
N GLN A 215 25.17 -7.66 3.16
CA GLN A 215 25.56 -7.48 1.75
C GLN A 215 24.42 -6.82 0.95
N PHE A 216 23.17 -7.24 1.17
CA PHE A 216 22.01 -6.61 0.54
C PHE A 216 21.84 -5.13 0.92
N ALA A 217 22.15 -4.76 2.17
CA ALA A 217 22.09 -3.38 2.64
C ALA A 217 23.19 -2.49 2.03
N VAL A 218 24.45 -2.95 2.09
CA VAL A 218 25.65 -2.13 1.83
C VAL A 218 26.05 -2.08 0.36
N LEU A 219 25.80 -3.13 -0.42
CA LEU A 219 26.24 -3.19 -1.81
C LEU A 219 25.34 -2.42 -2.77
N HIS A 220 25.92 -1.97 -3.89
CA HIS A 220 25.27 -1.20 -4.94
C HIS A 220 25.52 -1.75 -6.36
N ASP A 221 26.06 -2.97 -6.47
CA ASP A 221 26.37 -3.66 -7.73
C ASP A 221 25.42 -4.86 -7.96
N ALA A 222 25.77 -5.75 -8.90
CA ALA A 222 24.99 -6.94 -9.22
C ALA A 222 24.81 -7.91 -8.03
N VAL A 223 25.78 -7.94 -7.11
CA VAL A 223 25.78 -8.85 -5.95
C VAL A 223 24.65 -8.48 -4.97
N LYS A 224 24.23 -7.22 -4.93
CA LYS A 224 23.06 -6.78 -4.16
C LYS A 224 21.80 -7.56 -4.56
N PHE A 225 21.60 -7.77 -5.86
CA PHE A 225 20.45 -8.51 -6.38
C PHE A 225 20.59 -10.01 -6.10
N GLU A 226 21.81 -10.57 -6.21
CA GLU A 226 22.07 -11.96 -5.78
C GLU A 226 21.71 -12.16 -4.29
N ALA A 227 22.05 -11.19 -3.42
CA ALA A 227 21.65 -11.21 -2.02
C ALA A 227 20.14 -11.10 -1.81
N LEU A 228 19.46 -10.23 -2.56
CA LEU A 228 17.99 -10.10 -2.53
C LEU A 228 17.31 -11.43 -2.86
N HIS A 229 17.67 -12.05 -3.99
CA HIS A 229 17.07 -13.31 -4.45
C HIS A 229 17.33 -14.45 -3.46
N LEU A 230 18.53 -14.52 -2.90
CA LEU A 230 18.87 -15.51 -1.88
C LEU A 230 18.06 -15.32 -0.58
N LEU A 231 17.90 -14.08 -0.12
CA LEU A 231 17.07 -13.78 1.06
C LEU A 231 15.61 -14.13 0.85
N VAL A 232 15.05 -13.84 -0.35
CA VAL A 232 13.69 -14.26 -0.70
C VAL A 232 13.59 -15.79 -0.68
N ALA A 233 14.52 -16.50 -1.33
CA ALA A 233 14.50 -17.96 -1.35
C ALA A 233 14.55 -18.60 0.05
N ILE A 234 15.25 -17.98 0.99
CA ILE A 234 15.34 -18.43 2.39
C ILE A 234 14.07 -18.11 3.17
N LEU A 235 13.58 -16.86 3.07
CA LEU A 235 12.56 -16.34 3.99
C LEU A 235 11.12 -16.49 3.49
N SER A 236 10.88 -16.57 2.18
CA SER A 236 9.53 -16.68 1.60
C SER A 236 9.15 -18.12 1.22
N SER A 237 9.96 -19.11 1.60
CA SER A 237 9.72 -20.52 1.28
C SER A 237 8.62 -21.12 2.16
N ARG A 238 7.80 -22.02 1.59
CA ARG A 238 6.74 -22.73 2.34
C ARG A 238 7.25 -23.56 3.53
N TYR A 239 8.55 -23.85 3.57
CA TYR A 239 9.19 -24.64 4.62
C TYR A 239 9.90 -23.79 5.67
N SER A 240 9.91 -22.46 5.56
CA SER A 240 10.67 -21.57 6.45
C SER A 240 10.01 -21.35 7.82
N ALA A 241 8.90 -22.01 8.15
CA ALA A 241 8.21 -21.80 9.43
C ALA A 241 9.09 -22.02 10.67
N PRO A 242 9.94 -23.08 10.77
CA PRO A 242 10.86 -23.23 11.90
C PRO A 242 11.94 -22.12 11.93
N LEU A 243 12.35 -21.63 10.76
CA LEU A 243 13.30 -20.52 10.61
C LEU A 243 12.69 -19.21 11.09
N HIS A 244 11.42 -18.95 10.75
CA HIS A 244 10.68 -17.77 11.21
C HIS A 244 10.58 -17.75 12.73
N GLU A 245 10.26 -18.89 13.35
CA GLU A 245 10.19 -19.00 14.81
C GLU A 245 11.55 -18.79 15.47
N ALA A 246 12.61 -19.36 14.89
CA ALA A 246 13.97 -19.12 15.36
C ALA A 246 14.36 -17.63 15.28
N LEU A 247 14.01 -16.96 14.18
CA LEU A 247 14.29 -15.54 13.97
C LEU A 247 13.51 -14.64 14.95
N ARG A 248 12.26 -15.02 15.30
CA ARG A 248 11.43 -14.32 16.31
C ARG A 248 12.02 -14.38 17.72
N LEU A 249 12.73 -15.45 18.04
CA LEU A 249 13.33 -15.66 19.37
C LEU A 249 14.69 -14.96 19.53
N MET A 250 15.26 -14.41 18.46
CA MET A 250 16.52 -13.67 18.54
C MET A 250 16.33 -12.32 19.24
N LYS A 251 17.28 -11.94 20.11
CA LYS A 251 17.22 -10.68 20.86
C LYS A 251 17.66 -9.45 20.06
N ASP A 252 18.51 -9.64 19.05
CA ASP A 252 19.07 -8.54 18.24
C ASP A 252 18.51 -8.55 16.81
N ASP A 253 17.68 -7.55 16.50
CA ASP A 253 17.00 -7.37 15.20
C ASP A 253 17.88 -6.70 14.12
N ILE A 254 19.20 -6.88 14.19
CA ILE A 254 20.13 -6.22 13.26
C ILE A 254 19.92 -6.73 11.83
N TRP A 255 19.66 -8.03 11.65
CA TRP A 255 19.39 -8.63 10.33
C TRP A 255 18.16 -7.99 9.66
N SER A 256 17.09 -7.76 10.42
CA SER A 256 15.85 -7.18 9.88
C SER A 256 16.04 -5.70 9.53
N THR A 257 16.91 -5.00 10.27
CA THR A 257 17.32 -3.63 9.96
C THR A 257 18.13 -3.55 8.66
N PHE A 258 19.06 -4.48 8.42
CA PHE A 258 19.76 -4.56 7.14
C PHE A 258 18.81 -4.83 5.97
N ILE A 259 17.84 -5.75 6.13
CA ILE A 259 16.81 -5.98 5.11
C ILE A 259 16.03 -4.69 4.84
N ARG A 260 15.65 -3.93 5.88
CA ARG A 260 14.91 -2.66 5.73
C ARG A 260 15.69 -1.68 4.86
N VAL A 261 16.99 -1.49 5.16
CA VAL A 261 17.87 -0.61 4.39
C VAL A 261 17.99 -1.06 2.93
N GLY A 262 18.19 -2.36 2.70
CA GLY A 262 18.28 -2.91 1.36
C GLY A 262 16.98 -2.75 0.55
N VAL A 263 15.82 -3.08 1.15
CA VAL A 263 14.50 -2.92 0.53
C VAL A 263 14.27 -1.46 0.15
N MET A 264 14.49 -0.52 1.09
CA MET A 264 14.35 0.89 0.81
C MET A 264 15.26 1.36 -0.32
N ALA A 265 16.51 0.88 -0.34
CA ALA A 265 17.45 1.19 -1.42
C ALA A 265 16.95 0.70 -2.79
N ILE A 266 16.27 -0.43 -2.88
CA ILE A 266 15.65 -0.91 -4.12
C ILE A 266 14.42 -0.08 -4.51
N LEU A 267 13.50 0.15 -3.56
CA LEU A 267 12.23 0.81 -3.84
C LEU A 267 12.39 2.28 -4.22
N GLN A 268 13.32 3.00 -3.58
CA GLN A 268 13.57 4.43 -3.84
C GLN A 268 14.29 4.70 -5.17
N ASN A 269 14.99 3.71 -5.72
CA ASN A 269 15.80 3.86 -6.91
C ASN A 269 15.07 3.41 -8.19
N ARG A 270 15.64 3.75 -9.34
CA ARG A 270 15.17 3.30 -10.66
C ARG A 270 15.69 1.89 -10.93
N VAL A 271 15.04 0.91 -10.35
CA VAL A 271 15.31 -0.52 -10.52
C VAL A 271 14.20 -1.16 -11.37
N ALA A 272 14.50 -2.26 -12.07
CA ALA A 272 13.53 -3.04 -12.83
C ALA A 272 12.34 -3.49 -11.96
N PRO A 273 11.10 -3.55 -12.50
CA PRO A 273 9.91 -3.93 -11.74
C PRO A 273 10.03 -5.29 -11.04
N ALA A 274 10.63 -6.28 -11.70
CA ALA A 274 10.83 -7.62 -11.12
C ALA A 274 11.63 -7.59 -9.80
N GLU A 275 12.69 -6.79 -9.73
CA GLU A 275 13.49 -6.66 -8.52
C GLU A 275 12.75 -5.86 -7.42
N LYS A 276 11.91 -4.89 -7.80
CA LYS A 276 11.05 -4.19 -6.86
C LYS A 276 10.01 -5.13 -6.24
N LEU A 277 9.42 -6.01 -7.05
CA LEU A 277 8.52 -7.03 -6.58
C LEU A 277 9.21 -8.01 -5.62
N GLN A 278 10.42 -8.48 -5.94
CA GLN A 278 11.21 -9.32 -5.02
C GLN A 278 11.51 -8.61 -3.69
N ALA A 279 11.80 -7.30 -3.73
CA ALA A 279 11.96 -6.51 -2.52
C ALA A 279 10.65 -6.39 -1.70
N LEU A 280 9.48 -6.33 -2.35
CA LEU A 280 8.18 -6.36 -1.67
C LEU A 280 7.88 -7.74 -1.07
N VAL A 281 8.19 -8.83 -1.77
CA VAL A 281 8.09 -10.20 -1.22
C VAL A 281 8.96 -10.34 0.02
N LEU A 282 10.21 -9.87 -0.04
CA LEU A 282 11.12 -9.89 1.11
C LEU A 282 10.58 -9.05 2.28
N ALA A 283 10.02 -7.87 1.99
CA ALA A 283 9.40 -7.02 3.00
C ALA A 283 8.20 -7.70 3.67
N GLU A 284 7.33 -8.35 2.89
CA GLU A 284 6.17 -9.08 3.39
C GLU A 284 6.59 -10.23 4.31
N SER A 285 7.56 -11.05 3.87
CA SER A 285 8.08 -12.16 4.67
C SER A 285 8.73 -11.66 5.96
N THR A 286 9.44 -10.54 5.90
CA THR A 286 10.06 -9.94 7.10
C THR A 286 8.99 -9.45 8.08
N ILE A 287 7.96 -8.74 7.61
CA ILE A 287 6.83 -8.27 8.46
C ILE A 287 6.10 -9.45 9.10
N SER A 288 5.93 -10.56 8.39
CA SER A 288 5.31 -11.79 8.93
C SER A 288 6.16 -12.47 10.02
N ILE A 289 7.47 -12.19 10.08
CA ILE A 289 8.37 -12.67 11.14
C ILE A 289 8.35 -11.72 12.33
N VAL A 290 8.69 -10.44 12.11
CA VAL A 290 8.97 -9.47 13.19
C VAL A 290 7.78 -8.57 13.56
N GLY A 291 6.70 -8.59 12.79
CA GLY A 291 5.51 -7.77 13.00
C GLY A 291 5.50 -6.44 12.22
N GLU A 292 4.35 -5.78 12.22
CA GLU A 292 4.08 -4.60 11.39
C GLU A 292 4.92 -3.39 11.79
N GLY A 293 5.32 -3.30 13.07
CA GLY A 293 6.20 -2.25 13.59
C GLY A 293 7.54 -2.15 12.85
N TRP A 294 7.97 -3.21 12.15
CA TRP A 294 9.18 -3.19 11.34
C TRP A 294 9.18 -2.15 10.22
N LEU A 295 8.02 -1.71 9.75
CA LEU A 295 7.91 -0.63 8.76
C LEU A 295 8.34 0.74 9.31
N ILE A 296 8.54 0.84 10.62
CA ILE A 296 8.90 2.07 11.32
C ILE A 296 10.15 1.79 12.16
N GLY A 297 11.31 2.29 11.75
CA GLY A 297 12.55 2.05 12.50
C GLY A 297 13.70 2.95 12.11
N GLN A 298 14.51 3.35 13.09
CA GLN A 298 15.69 4.20 12.88
C GLN A 298 16.81 3.44 12.15
N MET A 299 17.58 4.16 11.34
CA MET A 299 18.76 3.64 10.65
C MET A 299 20.03 4.15 11.33
N ASN A 300 20.69 3.31 12.12
CA ASN A 300 22.03 3.61 12.65
C ASN A 300 23.03 2.63 12.04
N LEU A 301 23.41 2.86 10.77
CA LEU A 301 24.39 2.01 10.09
C LEU A 301 25.59 2.76 9.50
N SER A 302 25.73 4.08 9.72
CA SER A 302 26.98 4.83 9.43
C SER A 302 26.97 6.26 10.00
N ASP A 303 28.16 6.77 10.35
CA ASP A 303 28.46 8.13 10.85
C ASP A 303 28.19 9.28 9.83
N THR A 304 27.34 9.05 8.82
CA THR A 304 26.98 10.05 7.81
C THR A 304 25.72 10.81 8.22
N GLN A 305 25.83 12.15 8.23
CA GLN A 305 24.89 13.14 8.78
C GLN A 305 23.47 13.22 8.16
N ASP A 306 23.07 12.32 7.26
CA ASP A 306 21.73 12.33 6.66
C ASP A 306 20.83 11.28 7.31
N LEU A 307 20.18 11.67 8.41
CA LEU A 307 19.18 10.86 9.11
C LEU A 307 17.97 10.63 8.19
N VAL A 308 17.90 9.47 7.54
CA VAL A 308 16.69 9.04 6.83
C VAL A 308 15.56 8.86 7.85
N PRO A 309 14.37 9.47 7.63
CA PRO A 309 13.26 9.35 8.58
C PRO A 309 12.86 7.90 8.85
N ALA A 310 12.61 7.57 10.12
CA ALA A 310 12.25 6.21 10.56
C ALA A 310 10.96 5.67 9.91
N ASP A 311 10.09 6.58 9.45
CA ASP A 311 8.80 6.34 8.80
C ASP A 311 8.89 6.37 7.26
N ARG A 312 10.10 6.38 6.68
CA ARG A 312 10.27 6.40 5.22
C ARG A 312 10.00 5.03 4.59
N CYS A 313 10.25 3.94 5.30
CA CYS A 313 10.04 2.57 4.80
C CYS A 313 8.56 2.31 4.50
N ILE A 314 7.66 2.63 5.43
CA ILE A 314 6.20 2.50 5.24
C ILE A 314 5.71 3.21 3.96
N LEU A 315 6.20 4.41 3.67
CA LEU A 315 5.83 5.16 2.46
C LEU A 315 6.31 4.47 1.18
N LEU A 316 7.57 4.00 1.14
CA LEU A 316 8.12 3.36 -0.04
C LEU A 316 7.42 2.02 -0.33
N VAL A 317 7.14 1.25 0.72
CA VAL A 317 6.39 -0.01 0.60
C VAL A 317 4.97 0.27 0.12
N LEU A 318 4.25 1.23 0.72
CA LEU A 318 2.89 1.57 0.30
C LEU A 318 2.83 2.02 -1.17
N GLU A 319 3.68 2.98 -1.57
CA GLU A 319 3.64 3.50 -2.93
C GLU A 319 3.99 2.43 -3.96
N SER A 320 4.93 1.55 -3.63
CA SER A 320 5.30 0.44 -4.52
C SER A 320 4.19 -0.59 -4.59
N SER A 321 3.62 -1.01 -3.46
CA SER A 321 2.48 -1.93 -3.42
C SER A 321 1.26 -1.37 -4.15
N ARG A 322 0.97 -0.07 -4.02
CA ARG A 322 -0.13 0.60 -4.75
C ARG A 322 0.05 0.52 -6.26
N VAL A 323 1.27 0.77 -6.75
CA VAL A 323 1.58 0.65 -8.18
C VAL A 323 1.40 -0.79 -8.65
N GLU A 324 1.93 -1.76 -7.91
CA GLU A 324 1.77 -3.19 -8.24
C GLU A 324 0.31 -3.64 -8.22
N VAL A 325 -0.48 -3.22 -7.21
CA VAL A 325 -1.93 -3.47 -7.15
C VAL A 325 -2.62 -2.96 -8.42
N ALA A 326 -2.35 -1.71 -8.80
CA ALA A 326 -2.98 -1.12 -9.99
C ALA A 326 -2.60 -1.85 -11.27
N VAL A 327 -1.33 -2.22 -11.44
CA VAL A 327 -0.86 -2.98 -12.60
C VAL A 327 -1.47 -4.37 -12.63
N LEU A 328 -1.38 -5.11 -11.53
CA LEU A 328 -1.83 -6.51 -11.45
C LEU A 328 -3.35 -6.64 -11.59
N LEU A 329 -4.14 -5.75 -10.99
CA LEU A 329 -5.60 -5.76 -11.14
C LEU A 329 -6.01 -5.43 -12.58
N ASN A 330 -5.37 -4.44 -13.22
CA ASN A 330 -5.66 -4.11 -14.61
C ASN A 330 -5.28 -5.27 -15.56
N GLU A 331 -4.13 -5.92 -15.33
CA GLU A 331 -3.74 -7.09 -16.11
C GLU A 331 -4.66 -8.30 -15.87
N LEU A 332 -5.11 -8.52 -14.63
CA LEU A 332 -6.07 -9.57 -14.30
C LEU A 332 -7.43 -9.32 -14.94
N ALA A 333 -7.94 -8.08 -14.90
CA ALA A 333 -9.18 -7.68 -15.58
C ALA A 333 -9.09 -7.97 -17.08
N TYR A 334 -8.01 -7.51 -17.74
CA TYR A 334 -7.77 -7.78 -19.15
C TYR A 334 -7.74 -9.28 -19.46
N LEU A 335 -6.97 -10.07 -18.70
CA LEU A 335 -6.82 -11.51 -18.94
C LEU A 335 -8.11 -12.30 -18.69
N LYS A 336 -8.93 -11.87 -17.74
CA LYS A 336 -10.19 -12.54 -17.38
C LYS A 336 -11.34 -12.16 -18.30
N TYR A 337 -11.44 -10.90 -18.68
CA TYR A 337 -12.65 -10.34 -19.29
C TYR A 337 -12.48 -10.03 -20.79
N GLU A 338 -11.28 -9.61 -21.21
CA GLU A 338 -11.04 -9.14 -22.58
C GLU A 338 -10.23 -10.12 -23.45
N ALA A 339 -9.35 -10.91 -22.85
CA ALA A 339 -8.52 -11.86 -23.59
C ALA A 339 -9.33 -13.02 -24.19
N SER A 340 -9.06 -13.37 -25.46
CA SER A 340 -9.73 -14.50 -26.13
C SER A 340 -9.52 -15.81 -25.34
N LYS A 341 -10.60 -16.53 -25.01
CA LYS A 341 -10.64 -17.74 -24.17
C LYS A 341 -9.84 -18.97 -24.66
N ASN A 342 -8.94 -18.84 -25.64
CA ASN A 342 -8.36 -19.96 -26.40
C ASN A 342 -6.86 -20.21 -26.17
N SER A 343 -6.32 -20.01 -24.96
CA SER A 343 -4.95 -20.50 -24.67
C SER A 343 -4.75 -20.95 -23.23
N SER A 344 -4.14 -22.13 -23.04
CA SER A 344 -3.71 -22.68 -21.75
C SER A 344 -2.62 -21.84 -21.08
N SER A 345 -1.93 -20.96 -21.82
CA SER A 345 -0.94 -20.02 -21.29
C SER A 345 -1.56 -18.91 -20.42
N ASN A 346 -2.86 -18.64 -20.56
CA ASN A 346 -3.52 -17.60 -19.78
C ASN A 346 -3.70 -18.02 -18.31
N SER A 347 -3.93 -19.31 -18.02
CA SER A 347 -4.18 -19.76 -16.64
C SER A 347 -2.95 -19.67 -15.75
N GLU A 348 -1.78 -20.11 -16.21
CA GLU A 348 -0.51 -19.95 -15.46
C GLU A 348 -0.15 -18.47 -15.27
N SER A 349 -0.41 -17.64 -16.28
CA SER A 349 -0.16 -16.19 -16.22
C SER A 349 -1.09 -15.47 -15.24
N ILE A 350 -2.37 -15.87 -15.17
CA ILE A 350 -3.34 -15.38 -14.18
C ILE A 350 -2.91 -15.80 -12.78
N LEU A 351 -2.48 -17.06 -12.63
CA LEU A 351 -2.10 -17.62 -11.35
C LEU A 351 -0.90 -16.90 -10.74
N LEU A 352 0.14 -16.63 -11.53
CA LEU A 352 1.31 -15.85 -11.11
C LEU A 352 0.92 -14.42 -10.72
N LYS A 353 0.02 -13.77 -11.47
CA LYS A 353 -0.46 -12.42 -11.13
C LYS A 353 -1.28 -12.41 -9.84
N LYS A 354 -2.13 -13.41 -9.63
CA LYS A 354 -2.86 -13.60 -8.35
C LYS A 354 -1.87 -13.72 -7.19
N GLN A 355 -0.79 -14.49 -7.33
CA GLN A 355 0.24 -14.62 -6.28
C GLN A 355 0.92 -13.29 -5.96
N ASN A 356 1.33 -12.55 -6.98
CA ASN A 356 1.96 -11.25 -6.78
C ASN A 356 1.00 -10.24 -6.14
N LEU A 357 -0.29 -10.32 -6.50
CA LEU A 357 -1.34 -9.47 -5.93
C LEU A 357 -1.53 -9.76 -4.45
N VAL A 358 -1.48 -11.03 -4.03
CA VAL A 358 -1.57 -11.43 -2.62
C VAL A 358 -0.47 -10.78 -1.79
N VAL A 359 0.76 -10.71 -2.29
CA VAL A 359 1.87 -10.04 -1.60
C VAL A 359 1.59 -8.55 -1.43
N ALA A 360 1.15 -7.87 -2.50
CA ALA A 360 0.86 -6.46 -2.45
C ALA A 360 -0.35 -6.14 -1.53
N PHE A 361 -1.40 -6.95 -1.56
CA PHE A 361 -2.55 -6.86 -0.66
C PHE A 361 -2.17 -7.13 0.79
N SER A 362 -1.36 -8.16 1.07
CA SER A 362 -0.83 -8.44 2.42
C SER A 362 -0.11 -7.21 2.97
N LEU A 363 0.79 -6.61 2.20
CA LEU A 363 1.50 -5.39 2.61
C LEU A 363 0.56 -4.22 2.90
N VAL A 364 -0.46 -4.01 2.06
CA VAL A 364 -1.49 -2.97 2.28
C VAL A 364 -2.27 -3.23 3.56
N GLU A 365 -2.71 -4.47 3.80
CA GLU A 365 -3.43 -4.88 5.01
C GLU A 365 -2.59 -4.69 6.28
N ARG A 366 -1.30 -5.06 6.23
CA ARG A 366 -0.35 -4.85 7.34
C ARG A 366 -0.15 -3.37 7.63
N ILE A 367 -0.13 -2.53 6.60
CA ILE A 367 -0.06 -1.07 6.76
C ILE A 367 -1.35 -0.51 7.38
N ILE A 368 -2.53 -0.98 6.95
CA ILE A 368 -3.82 -0.61 7.55
C ILE A 368 -3.82 -0.96 9.04
N LYS A 369 -3.45 -2.20 9.38
CA LYS A 369 -3.36 -2.66 10.78
C LYS A 369 -2.39 -1.84 11.62
N LEU A 370 -1.23 -1.48 11.04
CA LEU A 370 -0.24 -0.64 11.71
C LEU A 370 -0.80 0.74 12.04
N ILE A 371 -1.52 1.39 11.11
CA ILE A 371 -2.10 2.72 11.36
C ILE A 371 -3.29 2.67 12.33
N SER A 372 -4.06 1.58 12.35
CA SER A 372 -5.14 1.38 13.33
C SER A 372 -4.61 1.32 14.77
N ASN A 373 -3.48 0.64 14.98
CA ASN A 373 -2.88 0.47 16.31
C ASN A 373 -2.23 1.75 16.86
N ILE A 374 -1.95 2.75 16.03
CA ILE A 374 -1.33 4.02 16.45
C ILE A 374 -2.34 4.95 17.15
N GLY A 375 -3.64 4.65 17.07
CA GLY A 375 -4.71 5.43 17.71
C GLY A 375 -4.94 5.17 19.20
N GLY A 376 -4.24 4.22 19.82
CA GLY A 376 -4.33 3.94 21.26
C GLY A 376 -3.45 4.87 22.10
N ASP A 377 -3.82 5.08 23.37
CA ASP A 377 -3.26 6.05 24.35
C ASP A 377 -1.75 5.94 24.70
N ASP A 378 -0.90 5.36 23.83
CA ASP A 378 0.55 5.35 24.03
C ASP A 378 1.18 6.66 23.53
N GLU A 379 1.58 7.50 24.49
CA GLU A 379 2.39 8.70 24.30
C GLU A 379 3.76 8.36 23.68
N GLY A 380 3.79 8.19 22.36
CA GLY A 380 5.03 7.89 21.64
C GLY A 380 4.86 7.47 20.18
N SER A 381 4.00 8.13 19.40
CA SER A 381 3.84 7.74 17.98
C SER A 381 5.13 8.01 17.18
N VAL A 382 5.76 6.92 16.73
CA VAL A 382 7.03 6.95 15.96
C VAL A 382 6.81 7.45 14.53
N ILE A 383 5.58 7.35 14.01
CA ILE A 383 5.20 7.86 12.68
C ILE A 383 4.82 9.34 12.79
N SER A 384 5.40 10.16 11.92
CA SER A 384 5.00 11.56 11.87
C SER A 384 3.62 11.75 11.23
N GLU A 385 2.86 12.74 11.71
CA GLU A 385 1.53 13.07 11.19
C GLU A 385 1.52 13.28 9.67
N SER A 386 2.58 13.88 9.11
CA SER A 386 2.73 14.04 7.67
C SER A 386 2.84 12.73 6.89
N THR A 387 3.46 11.73 7.50
CA THR A 387 3.61 10.41 6.91
C THR A 387 2.31 9.64 7.03
N LEU A 388 1.62 9.74 8.18
CA LEU A 388 0.33 9.11 8.38
C LEU A 388 -0.69 9.54 7.31
N THR A 389 -0.75 10.82 6.96
CA THR A 389 -1.71 11.23 5.93
C THR A 389 -1.28 10.89 4.52
N LYS A 390 0.02 10.86 4.22
CA LYS A 390 0.49 10.28 2.94
C LYS A 390 0.08 8.82 2.84
N VAL A 391 0.19 8.07 3.95
CA VAL A 391 -0.30 6.70 4.04
C VAL A 391 -1.81 6.65 3.79
N ILE A 392 -2.62 7.46 4.48
CA ILE A 392 -4.08 7.53 4.27
C ILE A 392 -4.42 7.92 2.82
N SER A 393 -3.70 8.87 2.22
CA SER A 393 -3.91 9.27 0.82
C SER A 393 -3.61 8.12 -0.14
N GLY A 394 -2.46 7.46 0.03
CA GLY A 394 -2.07 6.30 -0.77
C GLY A 394 -3.04 5.13 -0.61
N LEU A 395 -3.54 4.89 0.60
CA LEU A 395 -4.57 3.89 0.88
C LEU A 395 -5.90 4.25 0.20
N ASN A 396 -6.38 5.50 0.30
CA ASN A 396 -7.57 5.96 -0.41
C ASN A 396 -7.47 5.73 -1.93
N GLU A 397 -6.32 6.06 -2.53
CA GLU A 397 -6.07 5.80 -3.95
C GLU A 397 -6.08 4.30 -4.27
N THR A 398 -5.42 3.49 -3.44
CA THR A 398 -5.38 2.02 -3.60
C THR A 398 -6.78 1.41 -3.52
N ILE A 399 -7.58 1.80 -2.52
CA ILE A 399 -8.97 1.36 -2.37
C ILE A 399 -9.82 1.82 -3.54
N GLY A 400 -9.61 3.03 -4.06
CA GLY A 400 -10.27 3.51 -5.27
C GLY A 400 -10.07 2.58 -6.46
N VAL A 401 -8.83 2.15 -6.71
CA VAL A 401 -8.48 1.21 -7.79
C VAL A 401 -9.08 -0.18 -7.55
N ILE A 402 -9.09 -0.67 -6.31
CA ILE A 402 -9.73 -1.95 -5.97
C ILE A 402 -11.24 -1.88 -6.21
N LEU A 403 -11.89 -0.78 -5.85
CA LEU A 403 -13.32 -0.56 -6.13
C LEU A 403 -13.61 -0.44 -7.63
N GLU A 404 -12.70 0.12 -8.43
CA GLU A 404 -12.79 0.08 -9.91
C GLU A 404 -12.72 -1.35 -10.44
N TYR A 405 -11.82 -2.17 -9.93
CA TYR A 405 -11.73 -3.59 -10.31
C TYR A 405 -12.99 -4.38 -9.95
N LEU A 406 -13.54 -4.17 -8.74
CA LEU A 406 -14.79 -4.80 -8.33
C LEU A 406 -15.99 -4.34 -9.18
N GLU A 407 -16.00 -3.07 -9.57
CA GLU A 407 -17.02 -2.54 -10.47
C GLU A 407 -16.93 -3.15 -11.88
N ASP A 408 -15.72 -3.30 -12.41
CA ASP A 408 -15.49 -3.97 -13.69
C ASP A 408 -15.93 -5.44 -13.65
N ALA A 409 -15.61 -6.15 -12.56
CA ALA A 409 -16.08 -7.51 -12.34
C ALA A 409 -17.61 -7.62 -12.27
N LYS A 410 -18.27 -6.65 -11.61
CA LYS A 410 -19.74 -6.54 -11.55
C LYS A 410 -20.34 -6.36 -12.94
N ASP A 411 -19.79 -5.46 -13.73
CA ASP A 411 -20.28 -5.15 -15.08
C ASP A 411 -20.11 -6.34 -16.04
N HIS A 412 -19.10 -7.19 -15.80
CA HIS A 412 -18.88 -8.46 -16.49
C HIS A 412 -19.65 -9.66 -15.90
N GLY A 413 -20.50 -9.43 -14.89
CA GLY A 413 -21.33 -10.46 -14.25
C GLY A 413 -20.54 -11.52 -13.48
N GLN A 414 -19.31 -11.21 -13.07
CA GLN A 414 -18.46 -12.11 -12.30
C GLN A 414 -18.71 -11.92 -10.82
N THR A 415 -19.05 -12.98 -10.10
CA THR A 415 -19.29 -12.92 -8.65
C THR A 415 -18.40 -13.88 -7.88
N LYS A 416 -17.56 -14.66 -8.55
CA LYS A 416 -16.79 -15.74 -7.92
C LYS A 416 -15.29 -15.64 -8.25
N GLY A 417 -14.45 -15.69 -7.22
CA GLY A 417 -13.00 -15.76 -7.35
C GLY A 417 -12.25 -15.18 -6.15
N ASP A 418 -11.14 -15.83 -5.78
CA ASP A 418 -10.35 -15.47 -4.59
C ASP A 418 -9.75 -14.07 -4.65
N ASP A 419 -9.43 -13.57 -5.85
CA ASP A 419 -8.94 -12.19 -6.02
C ASP A 419 -10.04 -11.14 -5.81
N LEU A 420 -11.30 -11.45 -6.13
CA LEU A 420 -12.45 -10.61 -5.82
C LEU A 420 -12.72 -10.63 -4.31
N LEU A 421 -12.65 -11.81 -3.71
CA LEU A 421 -12.80 -11.97 -2.26
C LEU A 421 -11.71 -11.22 -1.48
N ALA A 422 -10.45 -11.34 -1.91
CA ALA A 422 -9.33 -10.59 -1.32
C ALA A 422 -9.49 -9.08 -1.52
N SER A 423 -10.01 -8.64 -2.66
CA SER A 423 -10.35 -7.23 -2.90
C SER A 423 -11.39 -6.70 -1.92
N VAL A 424 -12.48 -7.45 -1.69
CA VAL A 424 -13.51 -7.11 -0.69
C VAL A 424 -12.90 -7.04 0.71
N ARG A 425 -12.00 -7.96 1.05
CA ARG A 425 -11.32 -7.99 2.35
C ARG A 425 -10.51 -6.73 2.62
N ILE A 426 -9.68 -6.30 1.67
CA ILE A 426 -8.86 -5.09 1.82
C ILE A 426 -9.75 -3.84 1.94
N VAL A 427 -10.81 -3.76 1.12
CA VAL A 427 -11.79 -2.66 1.19
C VAL A 427 -12.50 -2.64 2.55
N GLY A 428 -12.99 -3.78 3.02
CA GLY A 428 -13.66 -3.91 4.32
C GLY A 428 -12.75 -3.52 5.48
N SER A 429 -11.50 -3.99 5.47
CA SER A 429 -10.49 -3.67 6.48
C SER A 429 -10.21 -2.16 6.55
N TYR A 430 -9.98 -1.49 5.42
CA TYR A 430 -9.69 -0.05 5.42
C TYR A 430 -10.90 0.81 5.80
N LEU A 431 -12.08 0.48 5.27
CA LEU A 431 -13.29 1.27 5.50
C LEU A 431 -13.87 1.07 6.90
N ALA A 432 -13.46 0.04 7.62
CA ALA A 432 -13.72 -0.06 9.06
C ALA A 432 -13.10 1.12 9.82
N GLU A 433 -11.89 1.54 9.42
CA GLU A 433 -11.18 2.65 10.05
C GLU A 433 -11.60 4.00 9.48
N THR A 434 -11.92 4.05 8.18
CA THR A 434 -12.31 5.28 7.47
C THR A 434 -13.65 5.11 6.73
N PRO A 435 -14.78 5.01 7.44
CA PRO A 435 -16.10 4.68 6.87
C PRO A 435 -16.66 5.73 5.88
N VAL A 436 -16.11 6.95 5.88
CA VAL A 436 -16.50 8.03 4.96
C VAL A 436 -15.69 8.04 3.66
N ALA A 437 -14.60 7.28 3.58
CA ALA A 437 -13.81 7.17 2.35
C ALA A 437 -14.62 6.45 1.26
N CYS A 438 -14.55 6.94 0.03
CA CYS A 438 -15.23 6.36 -1.13
C CYS A 438 -16.75 6.13 -0.94
N LYS A 439 -17.41 6.87 -0.03
CA LYS A 439 -18.79 6.66 0.43
C LYS A 439 -19.81 6.41 -0.68
N GLU A 440 -19.74 7.19 -1.75
CA GLU A 440 -20.69 7.06 -2.88
C GLU A 440 -20.47 5.76 -3.66
N LYS A 441 -19.22 5.41 -3.97
CA LYS A 441 -18.87 4.19 -4.72
C LYS A 441 -19.14 2.92 -3.91
N VAL A 442 -18.84 2.96 -2.61
CA VAL A 442 -19.17 1.86 -1.68
C VAL A 442 -20.67 1.67 -1.60
N ARG A 443 -21.46 2.75 -1.52
CA ARG A 443 -22.93 2.65 -1.52
C ARG A 443 -23.48 1.95 -2.77
N GLU A 444 -22.89 2.22 -3.94
CA GLU A 444 -23.32 1.65 -5.23
C GLU A 444 -22.88 0.18 -5.42
N LEU A 445 -21.73 -0.19 -4.85
CA LEU A 445 -21.16 -1.53 -4.96
C LEU A 445 -21.51 -2.45 -3.80
N LEU A 446 -22.02 -1.93 -2.66
CA LEU A 446 -22.23 -2.71 -1.44
C LEU A 446 -23.02 -4.00 -1.66
N GLY A 447 -24.13 -3.92 -2.39
CA GLY A 447 -24.95 -5.10 -2.70
C GLY A 447 -24.18 -6.15 -3.53
N TYR A 448 -23.33 -5.70 -4.45
CA TYR A 448 -22.47 -6.59 -5.24
C TYR A 448 -21.33 -7.18 -4.40
N MET A 449 -20.67 -6.37 -3.57
CA MET A 449 -19.58 -6.84 -2.71
C MET A 449 -20.05 -7.95 -1.75
N LEU A 450 -21.27 -7.86 -1.23
CA LEU A 450 -21.89 -8.88 -0.38
C LEU A 450 -22.31 -10.15 -1.15
N SER A 451 -22.37 -10.08 -2.48
CA SER A 451 -22.68 -11.23 -3.33
C SER A 451 -21.45 -11.97 -3.84
N ILE A 452 -20.24 -11.49 -3.51
CA ILE A 452 -18.99 -12.12 -3.95
C ILE A 452 -18.73 -13.41 -3.17
N GLU A 453 -18.27 -14.42 -3.88
CA GLU A 453 -17.94 -15.75 -3.38
C GLU A 453 -16.47 -16.10 -3.64
N GLY A 454 -15.84 -16.78 -2.69
CA GLY A 454 -14.55 -17.45 -2.92
C GLY A 454 -14.64 -18.56 -3.96
N GLU A 455 -13.51 -18.98 -4.51
CA GLU A 455 -13.46 -19.96 -5.61
C GLU A 455 -14.05 -21.33 -5.20
N ASP A 456 -13.86 -21.72 -3.93
CA ASP A 456 -14.39 -22.95 -3.33
C ASP A 456 -15.65 -22.74 -2.47
N GLU A 457 -16.16 -21.51 -2.40
CA GLU A 457 -17.28 -21.16 -1.52
C GLU A 457 -18.64 -21.51 -2.15
N PRO A 458 -19.59 -22.15 -1.40
CA PRO A 458 -20.87 -22.56 -1.95
C PRO A 458 -21.93 -21.44 -2.02
N SER A 459 -21.76 -20.39 -1.23
CA SER A 459 -22.65 -19.21 -1.18
C SER A 459 -21.93 -18.08 -0.44
N PRO A 460 -22.25 -16.80 -0.68
CA PRO A 460 -21.51 -15.69 -0.09
C PRO A 460 -21.57 -15.74 1.44
N PHE A 461 -20.41 -15.83 2.07
CA PHE A 461 -20.24 -15.82 3.53
C PHE A 461 -18.99 -15.02 3.91
N TYR A 462 -17.82 -15.36 3.38
CA TYR A 462 -16.57 -14.68 3.72
C TYR A 462 -16.57 -13.20 3.34
N SER A 463 -17.12 -12.85 2.18
CA SER A 463 -17.26 -11.45 1.75
C SER A 463 -18.12 -10.64 2.73
N ILE A 464 -19.15 -11.25 3.31
CA ILE A 464 -20.01 -10.62 4.33
C ILE A 464 -19.20 -10.44 5.61
N CYS A 465 -18.53 -11.49 6.10
CA CYS A 465 -17.70 -11.42 7.31
C CYS A 465 -16.65 -10.33 7.21
N PHE A 466 -15.95 -10.22 6.08
CA PHE A 466 -14.95 -9.17 5.86
C PHE A 466 -15.52 -7.75 5.83
N LEU A 467 -16.80 -7.58 5.53
CA LEU A 467 -17.47 -6.27 5.53
C LEU A 467 -18.14 -5.94 6.87
N LEU A 468 -18.31 -6.90 7.78
CA LEU A 468 -18.95 -6.67 9.08
C LEU A 468 -18.32 -5.52 9.89
N PRO A 469 -16.97 -5.37 9.98
CA PRO A 469 -16.38 -4.25 10.70
C PRO A 469 -16.82 -2.89 10.13
N MET A 470 -16.79 -2.74 8.80
CA MET A 470 -17.25 -1.52 8.12
C MET A 470 -18.75 -1.28 8.29
N LEU A 471 -19.56 -2.34 8.16
CA LEU A 471 -21.02 -2.26 8.32
C LEU A 471 -21.41 -1.84 9.75
N CYS A 472 -20.73 -2.38 10.76
CA CYS A 472 -20.93 -2.01 12.15
C CYS A 472 -20.64 -0.50 12.34
N GLN A 473 -19.51 -0.01 11.81
CA GLN A 473 -19.12 1.40 11.92
C GLN A 473 -20.11 2.35 11.24
N ILE A 474 -20.53 2.08 9.99
CA ILE A 474 -21.47 2.98 9.30
C ILE A 474 -22.86 2.98 9.96
N THR A 475 -23.30 1.86 10.55
CA THR A 475 -24.62 1.74 11.18
C THR A 475 -24.72 2.42 12.55
N MET A 476 -23.60 2.92 13.10
CA MET A 476 -23.65 3.86 14.22
C MET A 476 -24.44 5.13 13.87
N GLU A 477 -24.44 5.54 12.61
CA GLU A 477 -25.25 6.66 12.12
C GLU A 477 -26.54 6.21 11.40
N VAL A 478 -27.60 7.04 11.50
CA VAL A 478 -28.89 6.79 10.81
C VAL A 478 -28.70 6.67 9.29
N TYR A 479 -27.77 7.44 8.71
CA TYR A 479 -27.48 7.35 7.28
C TYR A 479 -26.98 5.97 6.88
N GLY A 480 -26.05 5.36 7.63
CA GLY A 480 -25.53 4.03 7.31
C GLY A 480 -26.59 2.94 7.46
N CYS A 481 -27.50 3.04 8.44
CA CYS A 481 -28.66 2.15 8.51
C CYS A 481 -29.56 2.24 7.26
N LYS A 482 -29.76 3.43 6.69
CA LYS A 482 -30.51 3.60 5.43
C LYS A 482 -29.78 2.95 4.26
N VAL A 483 -28.45 3.10 4.19
CA VAL A 483 -27.63 2.45 3.16
C VAL A 483 -27.77 0.93 3.25
N LEU A 484 -27.59 0.35 4.45
CA LEU A 484 -27.72 -1.08 4.72
C LEU A 484 -29.09 -1.63 4.30
N ALA A 485 -30.17 -0.89 4.62
CA ALA A 485 -31.53 -1.28 4.25
C ALA A 485 -31.78 -1.20 2.73
N SER A 486 -31.25 -0.17 2.06
CA SER A 486 -31.45 0.06 0.62
C SER A 486 -30.67 -0.91 -0.27
N SER A 487 -29.53 -1.43 0.19
CA SER A 487 -28.68 -2.36 -0.56
C SER A 487 -29.06 -3.83 -0.42
N GLY A 488 -30.01 -4.15 0.47
CA GLY A 488 -30.33 -5.53 0.85
C GLY A 488 -29.32 -6.17 1.81
N ALA A 489 -28.32 -5.41 2.27
CA ALA A 489 -27.26 -5.88 3.15
C ALA A 489 -27.78 -6.35 4.52
N ASN A 490 -28.89 -5.78 5.00
CA ASN A 490 -29.56 -6.22 6.21
C ASN A 490 -29.94 -7.71 6.17
N LYS A 491 -30.40 -8.22 5.01
CA LYS A 491 -30.71 -9.65 4.85
C LYS A 491 -29.44 -10.51 4.87
N ALA A 492 -28.40 -10.05 4.18
CA ALA A 492 -27.11 -10.75 4.12
C ALA A 492 -26.47 -10.89 5.51
N VAL A 493 -26.49 -9.82 6.33
CA VAL A 493 -25.96 -9.84 7.70
C VAL A 493 -26.74 -10.79 8.61
N VAL A 494 -28.08 -10.80 8.51
CA VAL A 494 -28.92 -11.73 9.30
C VAL A 494 -28.65 -13.19 8.93
N GLU A 495 -28.57 -13.51 7.63
CA GLU A 495 -28.24 -14.87 7.18
C GLU A 495 -26.82 -15.28 7.58
N CYS A 496 -25.86 -14.34 7.53
CA CYS A 496 -24.50 -14.56 8.00
C CYS A 496 -24.47 -14.87 9.50
N LEU A 497 -25.19 -14.11 10.33
CA LEU A 497 -25.29 -14.37 11.77
C LEU A 497 -25.93 -15.74 12.04
N ILE A 498 -27.03 -16.08 11.35
CA ILE A 498 -27.68 -17.39 11.48
C ILE A 498 -26.71 -18.54 11.16
N LYS A 499 -25.86 -18.38 10.12
CA LYS A 499 -24.83 -19.37 9.79
C LYS A 499 -23.72 -19.44 10.84
N LEU A 500 -23.32 -18.31 11.42
CA LEU A 500 -22.28 -18.26 12.45
C LEU A 500 -22.72 -18.94 13.76
N ILE A 501 -23.99 -18.75 14.17
CA ILE A 501 -24.49 -19.23 15.46
C ILE A 501 -25.36 -20.50 15.37
N GLY A 502 -25.63 -20.99 14.15
CA GLY A 502 -26.50 -22.13 13.91
C GLY A 502 -25.84 -23.50 14.16
N PRO A 503 -26.61 -24.61 14.05
CA PRO A 503 -26.14 -25.96 14.33
C PRO A 503 -25.06 -26.48 13.36
N ASP A 504 -25.01 -25.96 12.13
CA ASP A 504 -23.96 -26.23 11.12
C ASP A 504 -22.83 -25.17 11.17
N GLY A 505 -22.70 -24.44 12.28
CA GLY A 505 -21.78 -23.31 12.42
C GLY A 505 -20.37 -23.67 11.96
N HIS A 506 -19.74 -22.77 11.21
CA HIS A 506 -18.31 -22.86 10.90
C HIS A 506 -17.53 -22.68 12.21
N THR A 507 -17.33 -23.78 12.93
CA THR A 507 -16.54 -23.85 14.14
C THR A 507 -15.10 -23.44 13.81
N ASN A 508 -14.69 -22.26 14.27
CA ASN A 508 -13.38 -21.96 14.86
C ASN A 508 -13.35 -20.48 15.28
N ASP A 509 -13.41 -20.22 16.59
CA ASP A 509 -12.91 -19.01 17.31
C ASP A 509 -13.30 -17.59 16.86
N ASP A 510 -14.21 -17.38 15.90
CA ASP A 510 -14.53 -16.03 15.42
C ASP A 510 -15.69 -15.36 16.19
N ASN A 511 -15.54 -15.25 17.51
CA ASN A 511 -16.46 -14.47 18.35
C ASN A 511 -16.55 -13.00 17.86
N GLY A 512 -15.47 -12.46 17.27
CA GLY A 512 -15.44 -11.10 16.73
C GLY A 512 -16.49 -10.86 15.65
N SER A 513 -16.55 -11.74 14.64
CA SER A 513 -17.58 -11.63 13.59
C SER A 513 -19.00 -11.77 14.12
N ILE A 514 -19.23 -12.63 15.14
CA ILE A 514 -20.55 -12.80 15.76
C ILE A 514 -21.00 -11.48 16.42
N PHE A 515 -20.15 -10.87 17.25
CA PHE A 515 -20.49 -9.61 17.91
C PHE A 515 -20.67 -8.47 16.91
N LEU A 516 -19.82 -8.34 15.89
CA LEU A 516 -19.98 -7.31 14.85
C LEU A 516 -21.30 -7.46 14.08
N ALA A 517 -21.72 -8.68 13.77
CA ALA A 517 -23.00 -8.94 13.12
C ALA A 517 -24.18 -8.59 14.05
N CYS A 518 -24.09 -8.97 15.33
CA CYS A 518 -25.08 -8.61 16.35
C CYS A 518 -25.22 -7.09 16.51
N ASP A 519 -24.10 -6.36 16.65
CA ASP A 519 -24.08 -4.90 16.78
C ASP A 519 -24.66 -4.21 15.55
N THR A 520 -24.32 -4.69 14.34
CA THR A 520 -24.87 -4.17 13.08
C THR A 520 -26.40 -4.33 13.03
N ILE A 521 -26.92 -5.49 13.44
CA ILE A 521 -28.36 -5.77 13.50
C ILE A 521 -29.02 -4.91 14.59
N MET A 522 -28.42 -4.80 15.77
CA MET A 522 -28.96 -4.00 16.87
C MET A 522 -29.04 -2.52 16.50
N ASN A 523 -27.97 -1.97 15.91
CA ASN A 523 -27.92 -0.61 15.40
C ASN A 523 -29.06 -0.33 14.41
N LEU A 524 -29.33 -1.27 13.51
CA LEU A 524 -30.44 -1.20 12.57
C LEU A 524 -31.78 -1.20 13.31
N LEU A 525 -32.03 -2.18 14.19
CA LEU A 525 -33.30 -2.32 14.91
C LEU A 525 -33.63 -1.12 15.79
N LEU A 526 -32.65 -0.60 16.52
CA LEU A 526 -32.80 0.59 17.37
C LEU A 526 -33.22 1.83 16.55
N LYS A 527 -32.62 2.03 15.37
CA LYS A 527 -32.82 3.24 14.55
C LYS A 527 -33.98 3.13 13.56
N VAL A 528 -34.42 1.91 13.22
CA VAL A 528 -35.61 1.65 12.39
C VAL A 528 -36.88 2.18 13.07
N ARG A 529 -36.96 2.11 14.40
CA ARG A 529 -38.14 2.52 15.17
C ARG A 529 -38.47 4.01 15.06
N ASP A 530 -37.45 4.87 15.03
CA ASP A 530 -37.64 6.32 15.18
C ASP A 530 -37.64 7.07 13.84
N GLN A 531 -36.97 6.54 12.80
CA GLN A 531 -36.62 7.37 11.62
C GLN A 531 -36.63 6.65 10.25
N ILE A 532 -36.78 5.33 10.17
CA ILE A 532 -36.63 4.57 8.89
C ILE A 532 -37.82 3.63 8.68
N ARG A 533 -38.64 3.87 7.64
CA ARG A 533 -39.66 2.90 7.20
C ARG A 533 -39.02 1.76 6.39
N VAL A 534 -38.48 0.74 7.08
CA VAL A 534 -38.08 -0.51 6.42
C VAL A 534 -39.24 -1.51 6.55
N GLN A 535 -39.72 -2.06 5.43
CA GLN A 535 -40.58 -3.25 5.46
C GLN A 535 -39.68 -4.44 5.80
N LEU A 536 -39.73 -4.86 7.06
CA LEU A 536 -39.03 -6.03 7.54
C LEU A 536 -39.85 -7.26 7.15
N ASP A 537 -39.20 -8.26 6.56
CA ASP A 537 -39.82 -9.51 6.13
C ASP A 537 -39.87 -10.47 7.33
N ASP A 538 -41.09 -10.81 7.77
CA ASP A 538 -41.35 -11.55 9.01
C ASP A 538 -40.64 -12.91 9.07
N ALA A 539 -40.42 -13.55 7.91
CA ALA A 539 -39.82 -14.90 7.84
C ALA A 539 -38.34 -14.94 8.26
N TYR A 540 -37.58 -13.86 8.03
CA TYR A 540 -36.14 -13.82 8.35
C TYR A 540 -35.89 -13.62 9.84
N PHE A 541 -36.65 -12.75 10.50
CA PHE A 541 -36.53 -12.52 11.93
C PHE A 541 -36.96 -13.74 12.75
N VAL A 542 -37.96 -14.48 12.28
CA VAL A 542 -38.34 -15.77 12.90
C VAL A 542 -37.17 -16.76 12.89
N ARG A 543 -36.46 -16.88 11.77
CA ARG A 543 -35.26 -17.75 11.69
C ARG A 543 -34.12 -17.25 12.58
N LEU A 544 -33.93 -15.94 12.68
CA LEU A 544 -32.93 -15.34 13.58
C LEU A 544 -33.25 -15.61 15.05
N LEU A 545 -34.50 -15.41 15.48
CA LEU A 545 -34.94 -15.71 16.86
C LEU A 545 -34.63 -17.16 17.24
N ARG A 546 -34.88 -18.11 16.32
CA ARG A 546 -34.56 -19.52 16.55
C ARG A 546 -33.06 -19.78 16.66
N ALA A 547 -32.26 -19.13 15.82
CA ALA A 547 -30.80 -19.23 15.87
C ALA A 547 -30.23 -18.65 17.19
N LEU A 548 -30.76 -17.51 17.67
CA LEU A 548 -30.38 -16.92 18.96
C LEU A 548 -30.77 -17.81 20.15
N ALA A 549 -31.94 -18.44 20.09
CA ALA A 549 -32.38 -19.41 21.09
C ALA A 549 -31.46 -20.64 21.15
N TYR A 550 -31.00 -21.13 20.00
CA TYR A 550 -30.03 -22.22 19.92
C TYR A 550 -28.66 -21.80 20.46
N TRP A 551 -28.14 -20.64 20.02
CA TRP A 551 -26.84 -20.11 20.43
C TRP A 551 -26.71 -19.93 21.95
N THR A 552 -27.81 -19.56 22.61
CA THR A 552 -27.84 -19.26 24.05
C THR A 552 -28.23 -20.45 24.93
N GLY A 553 -28.54 -21.62 24.35
CA GLY A 553 -29.12 -22.75 25.06
C GLY A 553 -28.29 -23.25 26.24
N ASP A 554 -26.98 -23.44 26.04
CA ASP A 554 -26.05 -24.01 27.03
C ASP A 554 -24.90 -23.08 27.45
N THR A 555 -24.87 -21.82 26.98
CA THR A 555 -23.81 -20.85 27.32
C THR A 555 -24.14 -20.08 28.59
N ASP A 556 -23.17 -19.90 29.48
CA ASP A 556 -23.25 -19.01 30.65
C ASP A 556 -22.49 -17.68 30.44
N ASP A 557 -22.00 -17.41 29.23
CA ASP A 557 -21.35 -16.14 28.90
C ASP A 557 -22.37 -14.99 28.94
N LEU A 558 -22.16 -14.06 29.88
CA LEU A 558 -23.04 -12.92 30.10
C LEU A 558 -23.19 -12.06 28.85
N SER A 559 -22.10 -11.79 28.13
CA SER A 559 -22.07 -10.95 26.94
C SER A 559 -22.93 -11.55 25.82
N VAL A 560 -22.85 -12.87 25.66
CA VAL A 560 -23.68 -13.62 24.70
C VAL A 560 -25.17 -13.57 25.06
N ILE A 561 -25.49 -13.81 26.34
CA ILE A 561 -26.87 -13.77 26.84
C ILE A 561 -27.48 -12.36 26.67
N MET A 562 -26.75 -11.32 27.06
CA MET A 562 -27.22 -9.93 27.00
C MET A 562 -27.39 -9.44 25.57
N MET A 563 -26.45 -9.77 24.68
CA MET A 563 -26.51 -9.44 23.25
C MET A 563 -27.71 -10.10 22.56
N ALA A 564 -27.87 -11.42 22.72
CA ALA A 564 -28.98 -12.17 22.15
C ALA A 564 -30.34 -11.69 22.69
N SER A 565 -30.43 -11.46 24.01
CA SER A 565 -31.66 -10.97 24.65
C SER A 565 -32.06 -9.57 24.16
N SER A 566 -31.08 -8.69 23.92
CA SER A 566 -31.31 -7.35 23.39
C SER A 566 -31.91 -7.38 21.99
N ILE A 567 -31.35 -8.20 21.10
CA ILE A 567 -31.87 -8.37 19.73
C ILE A 567 -33.28 -8.99 19.76
N CYS A 568 -33.50 -10.05 20.56
CA CYS A 568 -34.82 -10.67 20.73
C CYS A 568 -35.86 -9.64 21.22
N THR A 569 -35.50 -8.83 22.22
CA THR A 569 -36.37 -7.78 22.78
C THR A 569 -36.77 -6.76 21.71
N LEU A 570 -35.83 -6.32 20.88
CA LEU A 570 -36.10 -5.36 19.81
C LEU A 570 -36.98 -5.94 18.70
N ILE A 571 -36.85 -7.23 18.41
CA ILE A 571 -37.73 -7.93 17.47
C ILE A 571 -39.14 -8.07 18.04
N PHE A 572 -39.27 -8.48 19.31
CA PHE A 572 -40.56 -8.64 20.00
C PHE A 572 -41.38 -7.35 20.06
N ASP A 573 -40.73 -6.19 20.11
CA ASP A 573 -41.41 -4.90 20.01
C ASP A 573 -42.26 -4.77 18.72
N SER A 574 -41.89 -5.47 17.65
CA SER A 574 -42.53 -5.38 16.33
C SER A 574 -43.50 -6.52 15.99
N THR A 575 -43.64 -7.54 16.85
CA THR A 575 -44.49 -8.73 16.60
C THR A 575 -45.34 -9.11 17.83
N SER A 576 -46.03 -10.26 17.79
CA SER A 576 -46.77 -10.84 18.92
C SER A 576 -46.58 -12.35 18.99
N GLU A 577 -46.88 -12.94 20.15
CA GLU A 577 -46.78 -14.39 20.34
C GLU A 577 -47.68 -15.16 19.37
N GLU A 578 -48.91 -14.68 19.13
CA GLU A 578 -49.84 -15.30 18.18
C GLU A 578 -49.32 -15.25 16.75
N ALA A 579 -48.68 -14.13 16.36
CA ALA A 579 -48.10 -13.96 15.02
C ALA A 579 -46.92 -14.91 14.80
N LEU A 580 -46.05 -15.10 15.81
CA LEU A 580 -44.93 -16.05 15.73
C LEU A 580 -45.42 -17.50 15.66
N LEU A 581 -46.37 -17.90 16.49
CA LEU A 581 -46.90 -19.27 16.52
C LEU A 581 -47.70 -19.65 15.27
N GLN A 582 -48.19 -18.68 14.49
CA GLN A 582 -48.81 -18.92 13.19
C GLN A 582 -47.79 -19.21 12.07
N HIS A 583 -46.50 -18.93 12.30
CA HIS A 583 -45.45 -19.14 11.31
C HIS A 583 -45.02 -20.61 11.26
N GLN A 584 -44.96 -21.21 10.07
CA GLN A 584 -44.69 -22.65 9.89
C GLN A 584 -43.31 -23.10 10.41
N SER A 585 -42.38 -22.17 10.60
CA SER A 585 -41.00 -22.44 11.01
C SER A 585 -40.69 -22.12 12.48
N PHE A 586 -41.72 -21.77 13.28
CA PHE A 586 -41.58 -21.41 14.68
C PHE A 586 -42.48 -22.31 15.52
N ASP A 587 -41.92 -22.98 16.52
CA ASP A 587 -42.69 -23.89 17.37
C ASP A 587 -42.71 -23.45 18.85
N ARG A 588 -43.43 -24.22 19.67
CA ARG A 588 -43.57 -23.91 21.09
C ARG A 588 -42.27 -24.15 21.87
N SER A 589 -41.36 -24.98 21.36
CA SER A 589 -40.05 -25.20 21.99
C SER A 589 -39.14 -23.99 21.79
N ASP A 590 -39.19 -23.35 20.62
CA ASP A 590 -38.50 -22.09 20.35
C ASP A 590 -38.96 -20.99 21.32
N LEU A 591 -40.27 -20.87 21.55
CA LEU A 591 -40.84 -19.91 22.50
C LEU A 591 -40.39 -20.20 23.95
N ILE A 592 -40.26 -21.47 24.34
CA ILE A 592 -39.76 -21.84 25.67
C ILE A 592 -38.30 -21.43 25.84
N SER A 593 -37.44 -21.73 24.86
CA SER A 593 -36.02 -21.35 24.89
C SER A 593 -35.83 -19.83 24.93
N LEU A 594 -36.61 -19.08 24.14
CA LEU A 594 -36.62 -17.61 24.18
C LEU A 594 -37.13 -17.07 25.52
N SER A 595 -38.15 -17.71 26.12
CA SER A 595 -38.62 -17.36 27.46
C SER A 595 -37.52 -17.53 28.50
N GLN A 596 -36.78 -18.65 28.44
CA GLN A 596 -35.64 -18.91 29.32
C GLN A 596 -34.52 -17.89 29.13
N LEU A 597 -34.21 -17.52 27.88
CA LEU A 597 -33.21 -16.49 27.57
C LEU A 597 -33.57 -15.14 28.22
N ILE A 598 -34.79 -14.64 27.99
CA ILE A 598 -35.24 -13.36 28.58
C ILE A 598 -35.23 -13.42 30.10
N VAL A 599 -35.72 -14.52 30.68
CA VAL A 599 -35.65 -14.77 32.13
C VAL A 599 -34.22 -14.69 32.65
N ARG A 600 -33.27 -15.37 31.99
CA ARG A 600 -31.86 -15.38 32.40
C ARG A 600 -31.29 -13.97 32.37
N SER A 601 -31.56 -13.20 31.31
CA SER A 601 -31.08 -11.82 31.19
C SER A 601 -31.62 -10.88 32.27
N LEU A 602 -32.89 -11.02 32.68
CA LEU A 602 -33.52 -10.18 33.72
C LEU A 602 -33.16 -10.62 35.15
N ALA A 603 -32.93 -11.93 35.37
CA ALA A 603 -32.62 -12.48 36.68
C ALA A 603 -31.23 -12.08 37.22
N ILE A 604 -30.31 -11.68 36.34
CA ILE A 604 -28.92 -11.29 36.66
C ILE A 604 -28.87 -9.98 37.49
N CYS A 605 -30.00 -9.28 37.65
CA CYS A 605 -30.17 -8.02 38.38
C CYS A 605 -30.09 -8.13 39.94
N GLY A 606 -29.45 -9.16 40.52
CA GLY A 606 -29.50 -9.40 41.96
C GLY A 606 -28.17 -9.49 42.71
N GLN A 607 -27.12 -10.08 42.13
CA GLN A 607 -25.94 -10.53 42.89
C GLN A 607 -24.58 -10.03 42.38
N GLU A 608 -24.47 -9.53 41.15
CA GLU A 608 -23.16 -9.27 40.52
C GLU A 608 -22.90 -7.82 40.09
N MET A 609 -23.72 -6.85 40.54
CA MET A 609 -23.50 -5.41 40.28
C MET A 609 -22.23 -4.81 40.95
N MET A 610 -21.26 -5.63 41.34
CA MET A 610 -20.00 -5.22 41.98
C MET A 610 -18.74 -5.69 41.23
N SER A 611 -18.85 -6.31 40.05
CA SER A 611 -17.70 -6.57 39.15
C SER A 611 -17.59 -5.48 38.07
N ASP A 612 -16.37 -5.24 37.54
CA ASP A 612 -16.18 -4.25 36.47
C ASP A 612 -16.80 -4.71 35.13
N ASP A 613 -16.91 -6.02 34.89
CA ASP A 613 -17.54 -6.57 33.68
C ASP A 613 -19.07 -6.32 33.66
N ALA A 614 -19.73 -6.26 34.82
CA ALA A 614 -21.16 -5.97 34.92
C ALA A 614 -21.54 -4.51 34.57
N LYS A 615 -20.57 -3.58 34.53
CA LYS A 615 -20.81 -2.20 34.10
C LYS A 615 -20.89 -2.07 32.57
N ALA A 616 -20.18 -2.92 31.82
CA ALA A 616 -20.16 -2.88 30.36
C ALA A 616 -21.53 -3.26 29.75
N GLU A 617 -22.26 -4.16 30.41
CA GLU A 617 -23.54 -4.71 29.94
C GLU A 617 -24.78 -3.95 30.45
N ALA A 618 -24.58 -2.84 31.18
CA ALA A 618 -25.67 -2.07 31.78
C ALA A 618 -26.62 -1.47 30.73
N ASP A 619 -26.09 -1.04 29.58
CA ASP A 619 -26.86 -0.48 28.48
C ASP A 619 -27.73 -1.56 27.80
N LEU A 620 -27.18 -2.76 27.57
CA LEU A 620 -27.94 -3.90 27.03
C LEU A 620 -29.05 -4.34 27.98
N HIS A 621 -28.77 -4.38 29.29
CA HIS A 621 -29.79 -4.67 30.28
C HIS A 621 -30.93 -3.64 30.27
N GLN A 622 -30.61 -2.35 30.11
CA GLN A 622 -31.63 -1.32 29.99
C GLN A 622 -32.49 -1.50 28.73
N ILE A 623 -31.90 -1.92 27.60
CA ILE A 623 -32.64 -2.26 26.37
C ILE A 623 -33.63 -3.39 26.66
N VAL A 624 -33.17 -4.48 27.27
CA VAL A 624 -34.01 -5.65 27.61
C VAL A 624 -35.14 -5.28 28.57
N ALA A 625 -34.81 -4.65 29.71
CA ALA A 625 -35.79 -4.31 30.74
C ALA A 625 -36.84 -3.30 30.24
N SER A 626 -36.40 -2.27 29.51
CA SER A 626 -37.32 -1.27 28.95
C SER A 626 -38.19 -1.86 27.84
N GLY A 627 -37.64 -2.73 26.99
CA GLY A 627 -38.40 -3.41 25.94
C GLY A 627 -39.41 -4.40 26.52
N TYR A 628 -39.03 -5.21 27.51
CA TYR A 628 -39.94 -6.14 28.18
C TYR A 628 -41.22 -5.45 28.66
N SER A 629 -41.09 -4.27 29.30
CA SER A 629 -42.25 -3.49 29.74
C SER A 629 -43.21 -3.05 28.62
N ARG A 630 -42.73 -2.98 27.36
CA ARG A 630 -43.52 -2.56 26.19
C ARG A 630 -44.22 -3.71 25.49
N TRP A 631 -43.63 -4.91 25.47
CA TRP A 631 -44.17 -6.03 24.70
C TRP A 631 -44.68 -7.19 25.55
N ALA A 632 -44.44 -7.24 26.87
CA ALA A 632 -44.84 -8.36 27.74
C ALA A 632 -46.33 -8.72 27.63
N ASP A 633 -47.23 -7.74 27.47
CA ASP A 633 -48.67 -8.00 27.32
C ASP A 633 -49.02 -8.75 26.01
N ARG A 634 -48.17 -8.67 24.99
CA ARG A 634 -48.30 -9.40 23.71
C ARG A 634 -47.67 -10.80 23.74
N PHE A 635 -47.01 -11.16 24.84
CA PHE A 635 -46.27 -12.41 25.01
C PHE A 635 -46.59 -13.06 26.37
N PRO A 636 -47.83 -13.58 26.53
CA PRO A 636 -48.31 -14.12 27.80
C PRO A 636 -47.44 -15.26 28.36
N HIS A 637 -46.88 -16.15 27.53
CA HIS A 637 -46.04 -17.25 28.04
C HIS A 637 -44.69 -16.76 28.59
N ILE A 638 -44.07 -15.77 27.94
CA ILE A 638 -42.82 -15.16 28.43
C ILE A 638 -43.10 -14.40 29.73
N ARG A 639 -44.20 -13.65 29.78
CA ARG A 639 -44.62 -12.91 30.97
C ARG A 639 -44.83 -13.83 32.17
N GLU A 640 -45.57 -14.93 32.00
CA GLU A 640 -45.76 -15.91 33.06
C GLU A 640 -44.43 -16.52 33.54
N ALA A 641 -43.47 -16.76 32.65
CA ALA A 641 -42.16 -17.31 33.01
C ALA A 641 -41.35 -16.32 33.88
N VAL A 642 -41.35 -15.04 33.52
CA VAL A 642 -40.68 -13.97 34.29
C VAL A 642 -41.35 -13.76 35.65
N GLU A 643 -42.69 -13.64 35.69
CA GLU A 643 -43.45 -13.43 36.95
C GLU A 643 -43.29 -14.61 37.94
N ARG A 644 -43.21 -15.85 37.45
CA ARG A 644 -42.94 -17.04 38.28
C ARG A 644 -41.58 -16.95 38.98
N ILE A 645 -40.57 -16.41 38.31
CA ILE A 645 -39.21 -16.30 38.85
C ILE A 645 -39.07 -15.09 39.77
N GLU A 646 -39.70 -13.96 39.46
CA GLU A 646 -39.78 -12.83 40.40
C GLU A 646 -40.49 -13.22 41.70
N SER A 647 -41.56 -14.02 41.62
CA SER A 647 -42.26 -14.58 42.78
C SER A 647 -41.36 -15.52 43.60
N LEU A 648 -40.60 -16.41 42.95
CA LEU A 648 -39.63 -17.30 43.61
C LEU A 648 -38.49 -16.52 44.29
N LEU A 649 -37.97 -15.47 43.63
CA LEU A 649 -36.92 -14.60 44.18
C LEU A 649 -37.43 -13.73 45.36
N ALA A 650 -38.69 -13.26 45.31
CA ALA A 650 -39.33 -12.55 46.40
C ALA A 650 -39.49 -13.43 47.66
N VAL A 651 -39.91 -14.70 47.48
CA VAL A 651 -40.02 -15.70 48.56
C VAL A 651 -38.65 -16.03 49.17
N CYS A 652 -37.57 -16.02 48.39
CA CYS A 652 -36.21 -16.18 48.89
C CYS A 652 -35.70 -14.96 49.69
N ARG A 653 -36.08 -13.73 49.30
CA ARG A 653 -35.72 -12.49 50.04
C ARG A 653 -36.41 -12.41 51.41
N GLU A 654 -37.64 -12.89 51.55
CA GLU A 654 -38.35 -12.88 52.84
C GLU A 654 -37.82 -13.89 53.87
N ARG A 655 -37.05 -14.92 53.45
CA ARG A 655 -36.53 -15.97 54.33
C ARG A 655 -35.11 -15.78 54.84
N GLY A 656 -34.41 -14.69 54.49
CA GLY A 656 -33.13 -14.30 55.10
C GLY A 656 -31.99 -15.34 55.00
N GLY A 657 -31.97 -16.20 53.98
CA GLY A 657 -30.89 -17.17 53.74
C GLY A 657 -29.93 -16.70 52.63
N PRO A 658 -28.66 -17.19 52.58
CA PRO A 658 -27.74 -16.83 51.51
C PRO A 658 -28.26 -17.33 50.16
N LEU A 659 -28.29 -16.46 49.15
CA LEU A 659 -28.73 -16.71 47.77
C LEU A 659 -27.73 -17.60 46.99
N THR A 660 -27.25 -18.70 47.57
CA THR A 660 -26.27 -19.62 46.94
C THR A 660 -26.84 -21.00 46.63
N SER A 661 -28.16 -21.22 46.77
CA SER A 661 -28.77 -22.55 46.63
C SER A 661 -29.70 -22.72 45.42
N ILE A 662 -29.74 -21.77 44.48
CA ILE A 662 -30.49 -21.93 43.21
C ILE A 662 -29.54 -22.02 41.99
N SER A 663 -28.29 -21.57 42.12
CA SER A 663 -27.26 -21.63 41.06
C SER A 663 -26.34 -22.86 41.12
N LYS A 664 -26.50 -23.76 42.09
CA LYS A 664 -25.52 -24.83 42.37
C LYS A 664 -25.77 -26.17 41.68
N THR A 665 -26.09 -26.12 40.38
CA THR A 665 -26.09 -27.35 39.54
C THR A 665 -25.31 -27.22 38.23
N LEU A 666 -24.58 -26.14 37.96
CA LEU A 666 -23.72 -26.05 36.78
C LEU A 666 -22.36 -25.40 37.13
N SER A 667 -21.33 -26.20 36.88
CA SER A 667 -19.88 -25.94 36.79
C SER A 667 -19.16 -25.05 37.81
N GLU A 668 -18.37 -25.70 38.67
CA GLU A 668 -17.13 -25.14 39.24
C GLU A 668 -16.01 -25.18 38.18
N LYS A 669 -15.37 -24.04 37.91
CA LYS A 669 -13.91 -23.94 37.69
C LYS A 669 -13.47 -22.47 37.74
N GLU A 670 -12.53 -22.18 38.65
CA GLU A 670 -11.88 -20.88 38.83
C GLU A 670 -10.88 -20.57 37.69
N VAL A 671 -10.90 -19.34 37.18
CA VAL A 671 -9.83 -18.66 36.41
C VAL A 671 -9.90 -17.14 36.76
N PRO A 672 -8.75 -16.43 36.91
CA PRO A 672 -8.70 -15.13 37.61
C PRO A 672 -9.08 -13.92 36.74
N PRO A 673 -9.34 -12.75 37.36
CA PRO A 673 -10.05 -11.63 36.71
C PRO A 673 -9.13 -10.58 36.08
N GLY A 674 -9.65 -9.94 35.02
CA GLY A 674 -9.51 -8.50 34.83
C GLY A 674 -8.90 -8.05 33.50
N LYS A 675 -9.74 -7.52 32.59
CA LYS A 675 -9.93 -6.07 32.34
C LYS A 675 -10.68 -5.85 31.01
N HIS A 676 -12.00 -5.66 31.06
CA HIS A 676 -12.79 -5.16 29.93
C HIS A 676 -13.57 -3.90 30.30
N VAL A 677 -12.90 -2.74 30.23
CA VAL A 677 -13.56 -1.44 29.97
C VAL A 677 -12.56 -0.52 29.26
N HIS A 678 -12.26 -0.78 27.97
CA HIS A 678 -11.68 0.21 27.02
C HIS A 678 -11.58 -0.25 25.54
N SER A 679 -12.39 -1.20 25.06
CA SER A 679 -12.12 -1.91 23.79
C SER A 679 -13.08 -1.59 22.63
N LEU A 680 -13.22 -0.32 22.25
CA LEU A 680 -13.73 0.06 20.91
C LEU A 680 -12.62 0.39 19.91
N ILE A 681 -11.34 0.23 20.29
CA ILE A 681 -10.17 0.45 19.42
C ILE A 681 -9.24 -0.79 19.31
N THR A 682 -9.49 -1.90 20.02
CA THR A 682 -8.57 -3.04 19.99
C THR A 682 -9.26 -4.39 19.86
N TYR A 683 -10.02 -4.59 18.78
CA TYR A 683 -10.56 -5.91 18.42
C TYR A 683 -10.39 -6.23 16.91
N ASN A 684 -9.25 -5.86 16.33
CA ASN A 684 -8.90 -6.12 14.92
C ASN A 684 -7.79 -7.18 14.72
N ALA A 685 -7.54 -8.07 15.68
CA ALA A 685 -6.37 -8.96 15.65
C ALA A 685 -6.61 -10.47 15.44
N ILE A 686 -7.85 -10.99 15.33
CA ILE A 686 -8.09 -12.46 15.28
C ILE A 686 -8.93 -12.94 14.07
N ILE A 687 -8.83 -12.27 12.92
CA ILE A 687 -9.28 -12.88 11.63
C ILE A 687 -8.15 -12.75 10.61
N SER A 688 -7.00 -13.35 10.90
CA SER A 688 -5.83 -13.36 10.00
C SER A 688 -4.87 -14.49 10.29
N ALA A 689 -5.35 -15.73 10.28
CA ALA A 689 -4.46 -16.87 10.11
C ALA A 689 -5.22 -18.06 9.49
N ASN A 690 -4.58 -18.66 8.48
CA ASN A 690 -4.79 -20.01 7.93
C ASN A 690 -5.71 -20.17 6.72
N ALA A 691 -5.14 -19.97 5.52
CA ALA A 691 -5.35 -20.86 4.36
C ALA A 691 -4.14 -20.78 3.40
N PRO A 692 -3.22 -21.77 3.37
CA PRO A 692 -2.14 -21.81 2.38
C PRO A 692 -2.59 -22.58 1.12
N LEU A 693 -2.69 -21.90 -0.02
CA LEU A 693 -2.93 -22.53 -1.34
C LEU A 693 -1.58 -22.82 -2.02
N LYS A 694 -1.32 -24.11 -2.29
CA LYS A 694 -0.09 -24.67 -2.89
C LYS A 694 0.03 -24.34 -4.39
N GLN A 695 1.24 -24.04 -4.86
CA GLN A 695 1.59 -24.03 -6.29
C GLN A 695 3.02 -24.53 -6.53
N ASP A 696 3.19 -25.35 -7.57
CA ASP A 696 4.46 -25.77 -8.18
C ASP A 696 4.37 -25.48 -9.70
N PHE A 697 5.41 -24.90 -10.34
CA PHE A 697 5.64 -24.95 -11.80
C PHE A 697 7.11 -24.61 -12.18
N PRO A 698 7.62 -25.06 -13.37
CA PRO A 698 8.96 -24.73 -13.88
C PRO A 698 8.98 -23.65 -14.99
N SER A 699 10.21 -23.19 -15.28
CA SER A 699 10.66 -21.89 -15.82
C SER A 699 10.95 -21.77 -17.35
N SER A 700 11.19 -20.51 -17.79
CA SER A 700 12.11 -20.01 -18.87
C SER A 700 11.42 -19.28 -20.06
N SER A 701 11.97 -18.30 -20.81
CA SER A 701 13.12 -17.37 -20.74
C SER A 701 13.11 -16.36 -21.94
N SER A 702 13.70 -15.15 -21.76
CA SER A 702 14.40 -14.25 -22.75
C SER A 702 13.62 -13.52 -23.89
N SER A 703 14.03 -12.39 -24.51
CA SER A 703 14.73 -11.13 -24.15
C SER A 703 14.86 -10.19 -25.39
N SER A 704 15.04 -8.87 -25.15
CA SER A 704 15.74 -7.82 -25.97
C SER A 704 14.95 -6.98 -27.01
N GLY A 705 15.19 -5.68 -27.30
CA GLY A 705 16.14 -4.62 -26.89
C GLY A 705 16.05 -3.42 -27.89
N PHE A 706 16.68 -2.25 -27.61
CA PHE A 706 17.09 -1.11 -28.49
C PHE A 706 16.55 0.33 -28.26
N LYS A 707 17.49 1.29 -28.26
CA LYS A 707 17.45 2.79 -28.37
C LYS A 707 18.90 3.28 -28.67
N PRO A 708 19.25 4.58 -28.95
CA PRO A 708 18.50 5.78 -29.39
C PRO A 708 19.28 6.75 -30.38
N ILE A 709 18.75 8.01 -30.56
CA ILE A 709 19.42 9.34 -30.80
C ILE A 709 19.32 9.98 -32.21
N ILE A 710 18.93 11.28 -32.30
CA ILE A 710 19.51 12.36 -33.16
C ILE A 710 19.05 13.77 -32.68
N LYS A 711 19.97 14.77 -32.78
CA LYS A 711 19.93 16.20 -32.36
C LYS A 711 19.29 17.16 -33.38
N MET A 712 18.79 18.31 -32.91
CA MET A 712 18.27 19.46 -33.70
C MET A 712 19.33 20.56 -33.99
N PRO A 713 19.17 21.38 -35.06
CA PRO A 713 19.90 22.62 -35.26
C PRO A 713 19.07 23.90 -34.98
N ILE A 714 19.80 24.95 -34.59
CA ILE A 714 19.36 26.32 -34.28
C ILE A 714 19.52 27.18 -35.54
N ASP A 715 18.61 28.13 -35.78
CA ASP A 715 18.91 29.28 -36.65
C ASP A 715 18.30 30.60 -36.14
N ARG A 716 19.01 31.70 -36.39
CA ARG A 716 18.80 33.08 -35.86
C ARG A 716 18.36 34.07 -36.95
N SER A 717 17.81 35.21 -36.49
CA SER A 717 17.64 36.53 -37.14
C SER A 717 16.20 36.82 -37.61
N LYS A 718 15.62 38.04 -37.53
CA LYS A 718 16.11 39.39 -37.24
C LYS A 718 14.92 40.31 -36.83
N THR A 719 15.29 41.45 -36.24
CA THR A 719 14.56 42.57 -35.62
C THR A 719 13.47 43.31 -36.42
N THR A 720 12.28 43.41 -35.81
CA THR A 720 11.42 44.62 -35.69
C THR A 720 10.93 44.63 -34.24
N ALA A 721 10.94 45.76 -33.52
CA ALA A 721 10.41 45.81 -32.15
C ALA A 721 8.97 45.28 -32.17
N PRO A 722 8.68 44.11 -31.58
CA PRO A 722 7.38 43.48 -31.75
C PRO A 722 6.34 44.36 -31.08
N LYS A 723 5.25 44.68 -31.78
CA LYS A 723 4.04 45.20 -31.14
C LYS A 723 3.70 44.23 -30.00
N LYS A 724 3.67 44.70 -28.75
CA LYS A 724 3.37 43.86 -27.58
C LYS A 724 2.10 43.06 -27.86
N ARG A 725 2.18 41.73 -27.75
CA ARG A 725 1.07 40.81 -28.03
C ARG A 725 0.21 40.70 -26.79
N LEU A 726 -0.47 41.78 -26.45
CA LEU A 726 -1.23 41.86 -25.21
C LEU A 726 -2.33 40.79 -25.13
N PHE A 727 -2.53 40.23 -23.95
CA PHE A 727 -3.67 39.35 -23.64
C PHE A 727 -4.59 39.97 -22.59
N HIS A 728 -5.90 39.75 -22.74
CA HIS A 728 -6.91 40.13 -21.76
C HIS A 728 -7.08 39.02 -20.72
N THR A 729 -7.00 39.33 -19.42
CA THR A 729 -7.24 38.35 -18.36
C THR A 729 -8.74 38.25 -18.07
N ALA A 730 -9.30 37.05 -18.15
CA ALA A 730 -10.71 36.78 -17.88
C ALA A 730 -10.83 35.76 -16.75
N VAL A 731 -11.62 36.10 -15.73
CA VAL A 731 -11.84 35.26 -14.53
C VAL A 731 -13.33 35.05 -14.33
N THR A 732 -13.78 33.81 -14.30
CA THR A 732 -15.18 33.49 -13.98
C THR A 732 -15.39 33.38 -12.48
N ALA A 733 -16.45 34.00 -11.96
CA ALA A 733 -16.77 34.01 -10.54
C ALA A 733 -18.28 33.98 -10.29
N SER A 734 -18.68 33.37 -9.18
CA SER A 734 -20.01 33.57 -8.59
C SER A 734 -20.05 34.83 -7.72
N ASP A 735 -21.26 35.22 -7.29
CA ASP A 735 -21.50 36.29 -6.31
C ASP A 735 -21.27 35.84 -4.85
N SER A 736 -20.76 34.62 -4.64
CA SER A 736 -20.40 34.14 -3.30
C SER A 736 -19.24 34.93 -2.71
N VAL A 737 -19.24 35.05 -1.38
CA VAL A 737 -18.09 35.62 -0.63
C VAL A 737 -16.81 34.88 -1.00
N TYR A 738 -16.87 33.54 -1.08
CA TYR A 738 -15.77 32.67 -1.45
C TYR A 738 -15.04 33.10 -2.75
N ASN A 739 -15.75 33.27 -3.87
CA ASN A 739 -15.09 33.71 -5.11
C ASN A 739 -14.73 35.20 -5.09
N THR A 740 -15.53 36.01 -4.42
CA THR A 740 -15.37 37.47 -4.43
C THR A 740 -14.04 37.89 -3.82
N TRP A 741 -13.70 37.40 -2.61
CA TRP A 741 -12.43 37.80 -1.98
C TRP A 741 -11.21 37.33 -2.77
N GLN A 742 -11.28 36.14 -3.37
CA GLN A 742 -10.21 35.57 -4.20
C GLN A 742 -9.96 36.44 -5.44
N ALA A 743 -11.04 36.79 -6.16
CA ALA A 743 -10.98 37.65 -7.34
C ALA A 743 -10.43 39.06 -7.04
N ARG A 744 -10.75 39.64 -5.88
CA ARG A 744 -10.21 40.94 -5.45
C ARG A 744 -8.70 40.88 -5.23
N ILE A 745 -8.19 39.82 -4.59
CA ILE A 745 -6.74 39.62 -4.39
C ILE A 745 -6.04 39.43 -5.74
N MET A 746 -6.58 38.60 -6.63
CA MET A 746 -6.04 38.42 -7.97
C MET A 746 -5.98 39.74 -8.74
N TYR A 747 -7.06 40.54 -8.69
CA TYR A 747 -7.12 41.83 -9.39
C TYR A 747 -6.14 42.86 -8.80
N TYR A 748 -5.92 42.86 -7.48
CA TYR A 748 -4.88 43.67 -6.86
C TYR A 748 -3.50 43.34 -7.47
N TRP A 749 -3.11 42.07 -7.49
CA TRP A 749 -1.82 41.65 -8.03
C TRP A 749 -1.68 41.82 -9.53
N PHE A 750 -2.79 41.64 -10.28
CA PHE A 750 -2.85 41.99 -11.69
C PHE A 750 -2.44 43.45 -11.93
N LYS A 751 -2.98 44.40 -11.15
CA LYS A 751 -2.62 45.82 -11.29
C LYS A 751 -1.14 46.09 -11.02
N GLN A 752 -0.54 45.40 -10.05
CA GLN A 752 0.88 45.57 -9.72
C GLN A 752 1.81 45.11 -10.85
N PHE A 753 1.47 44.00 -11.52
CA PHE A 753 2.36 43.39 -12.52
C PHE A 753 2.02 43.75 -13.96
N LYS A 754 0.83 44.30 -14.23
CA LYS A 754 0.38 44.65 -15.58
C LYS A 754 1.37 45.56 -16.32
N ASP A 755 1.84 46.62 -15.67
CA ASP A 755 2.71 47.62 -16.29
C ASP A 755 4.21 47.33 -16.07
N GLY A 756 4.54 46.14 -15.53
CA GLY A 756 5.91 45.72 -15.26
C GLY A 756 6.76 45.44 -16.52
N PRO A 757 8.09 45.42 -16.39
CA PRO A 757 8.98 45.03 -17.49
C PRO A 757 8.67 43.61 -17.95
N ASN A 758 8.69 43.38 -19.27
CA ASN A 758 8.33 42.10 -19.92
C ASN A 758 6.87 41.65 -19.70
N SER A 759 6.00 42.51 -19.17
CA SER A 759 4.57 42.25 -19.14
C SER A 759 3.92 42.43 -20.50
N GLU A 760 3.10 41.46 -20.90
CA GLU A 760 2.15 41.56 -22.00
C GLU A 760 0.70 41.41 -21.50
N MET A 761 0.45 41.72 -20.24
CA MET A 761 -0.87 41.77 -19.64
C MET A 761 -1.63 43.03 -20.11
N GLY A 762 -2.84 42.84 -20.64
CA GLY A 762 -3.70 43.89 -21.20
C GLY A 762 -4.82 44.31 -20.24
N GLY A 763 -6.08 44.14 -20.65
CA GLY A 763 -7.26 44.33 -19.80
C GLY A 763 -7.52 43.17 -18.84
N PHE A 764 -8.44 43.38 -17.91
CA PHE A 764 -8.94 42.37 -16.97
C PHE A 764 -10.46 42.44 -16.94
N THR A 765 -11.15 41.30 -16.93
CA THR A 765 -12.59 41.21 -16.70
C THR A 765 -12.91 40.07 -15.73
N ARG A 766 -13.71 40.38 -14.70
CA ARG A 766 -14.44 39.39 -13.91
C ARG A 766 -15.77 39.08 -14.59
N ILE A 767 -15.97 37.84 -15.00
CA ILE A 767 -17.21 37.36 -15.61
C ILE A 767 -18.09 36.79 -14.48
N LEU A 768 -19.01 37.61 -13.99
CA LEU A 768 -19.91 37.29 -12.87
C LEU A 768 -21.13 36.54 -13.41
N HIS A 769 -21.23 35.24 -13.12
CA HIS A 769 -22.29 34.38 -13.68
C HIS A 769 -23.48 34.17 -12.72
N SER A 770 -23.74 35.12 -11.84
CA SER A 770 -24.93 35.14 -10.95
C SER A 770 -26.19 35.68 -11.63
N GLY A 771 -26.05 36.31 -12.80
CA GLY A 771 -27.14 36.99 -13.50
C GLY A 771 -27.52 38.36 -12.91
N LYS A 772 -26.87 38.80 -11.84
CA LYS A 772 -27.16 40.07 -11.15
C LYS A 772 -25.88 40.86 -10.86
N PRO A 773 -25.90 42.20 -10.99
CA PRO A 773 -24.81 43.05 -10.52
C PRO A 773 -24.52 42.88 -9.03
N ASP A 774 -23.27 43.05 -8.63
CA ASP A 774 -22.84 43.12 -7.22
C ASP A 774 -22.16 44.46 -6.91
N SER A 775 -21.85 44.69 -5.63
CA SER A 775 -21.20 45.93 -5.16
C SER A 775 -19.73 46.07 -5.57
N PHE A 776 -19.11 45.04 -6.15
CA PHE A 776 -17.68 45.03 -6.49
C PHE A 776 -17.43 45.38 -7.96
N MET A 777 -18.48 45.63 -8.74
CA MET A 777 -18.37 46.06 -10.14
C MET A 777 -17.69 47.42 -10.31
N ASP A 778 -17.74 48.28 -9.29
CA ASP A 778 -17.04 49.57 -9.26
C ASP A 778 -15.53 49.40 -9.01
N GLU A 779 -15.12 48.28 -8.40
CA GLU A 779 -13.71 47.97 -8.11
C GLU A 779 -13.07 47.15 -9.22
N ILE A 780 -13.73 46.06 -9.63
CA ILE A 780 -13.21 45.12 -10.63
C ILE A 780 -14.04 45.27 -11.90
N PRO A 781 -13.43 45.52 -13.08
CA PRO A 781 -14.16 45.53 -14.34
C PRO A 781 -14.92 44.21 -14.51
N THR A 782 -16.25 44.29 -14.54
CA THR A 782 -17.11 43.11 -14.44
C THR A 782 -18.09 43.04 -15.60
N PHE A 783 -18.27 41.84 -16.14
CA PHE A 783 -19.35 41.49 -17.06
C PHE A 783 -20.33 40.56 -16.35
N VAL A 784 -21.61 40.91 -16.33
CA VAL A 784 -22.66 40.09 -15.71
C VAL A 784 -23.24 39.13 -16.76
N ALA A 785 -22.94 37.85 -16.61
CA ALA A 785 -23.49 36.77 -17.42
C ALA A 785 -24.74 36.18 -16.75
N GLN A 786 -25.75 35.84 -17.53
CA GLN A 786 -26.90 35.09 -17.04
C GLN A 786 -26.50 33.64 -16.75
N PRO A 787 -26.90 33.05 -15.61
CA PRO A 787 -26.67 31.63 -15.35
C PRO A 787 -27.45 30.76 -16.34
N LEU A 788 -27.13 29.46 -16.35
CA LEU A 788 -27.92 28.48 -17.06
C LEU A 788 -29.34 28.41 -16.49
N PRO A 789 -30.34 28.10 -17.33
CA PRO A 789 -31.69 27.82 -16.85
C PRO A 789 -31.68 26.73 -15.77
N ALA A 790 -32.56 26.88 -14.77
CA ALA A 790 -32.63 25.96 -13.64
C ALA A 790 -32.77 24.49 -14.11
N GLY A 791 -31.97 23.60 -13.53
CA GLY A 791 -31.99 22.16 -13.81
C GLY A 791 -31.14 21.72 -15.01
N ILE A 792 -30.67 22.64 -15.87
CA ILE A 792 -29.80 22.28 -17.01
C ILE A 792 -28.40 21.87 -16.56
N ASP A 793 -27.92 22.46 -15.48
CA ASP A 793 -26.62 22.15 -14.88
C ASP A 793 -26.62 20.84 -14.07
N GLN A 794 -27.79 20.24 -13.80
CA GLN A 794 -27.95 18.99 -13.05
C GLN A 794 -27.20 19.00 -11.71
N GLY A 795 -27.17 20.16 -11.03
CA GLY A 795 -26.44 20.34 -9.77
C GLY A 795 -24.93 20.56 -9.92
N TYR A 796 -24.37 20.50 -11.13
CA TYR A 796 -22.97 20.79 -11.43
C TYR A 796 -22.78 22.25 -11.87
N ILE A 797 -22.69 23.14 -10.86
CA ILE A 797 -22.65 24.60 -11.04
C ILE A 797 -21.53 25.10 -11.96
N VAL A 798 -20.46 24.31 -12.14
CA VAL A 798 -19.31 24.63 -12.99
C VAL A 798 -19.70 24.81 -14.46
N LEU A 799 -20.82 24.22 -14.91
CA LEU A 799 -21.34 24.42 -16.28
C LEU A 799 -21.73 25.87 -16.60
N ASN A 800 -21.92 26.71 -15.59
CA ASN A 800 -22.14 28.14 -15.82
C ASN A 800 -20.91 28.85 -16.40
N ARG A 801 -19.70 28.31 -16.21
CA ARG A 801 -18.43 28.88 -16.70
C ARG A 801 -18.36 28.94 -18.24
N PRO A 802 -18.47 27.83 -18.99
CA PRO A 802 -18.46 27.89 -20.46
C PRO A 802 -19.58 28.78 -21.00
N TRP A 803 -20.76 28.75 -20.38
CA TRP A 803 -21.88 29.60 -20.77
C TRP A 803 -21.61 31.09 -20.57
N ALA A 804 -20.94 31.45 -19.48
CA ALA A 804 -20.55 32.82 -19.20
C ALA A 804 -19.51 33.34 -20.22
N PHE A 805 -18.55 32.50 -20.63
CA PHE A 805 -17.60 32.83 -21.69
C PHE A 805 -18.28 33.06 -23.04
N VAL A 806 -19.28 32.25 -23.40
CA VAL A 806 -20.06 32.46 -24.63
C VAL A 806 -20.71 33.85 -24.63
N GLN A 807 -21.39 34.21 -23.55
CA GLN A 807 -22.03 35.53 -23.43
C GLN A 807 -21.02 36.67 -23.45
N TRP A 808 -19.94 36.55 -22.68
CA TRP A 808 -18.92 37.59 -22.58
C TRP A 808 -18.23 37.84 -23.93
N LEU A 809 -17.84 36.80 -24.66
CA LEU A 809 -17.18 36.93 -25.96
C LEU A 809 -18.10 37.52 -27.05
N GLN A 810 -19.42 37.36 -26.90
CA GLN A 810 -20.41 37.92 -27.83
C GLN A 810 -20.74 39.39 -27.55
N GLN A 811 -20.73 39.79 -26.28
CA GLN A 811 -21.30 41.07 -25.84
C GLN A 811 -20.25 42.08 -25.37
N ALA A 812 -19.10 41.61 -24.86
CA ALA A 812 -18.07 42.50 -24.33
C ALA A 812 -17.12 43.01 -25.41
N ASN A 813 -16.70 44.27 -25.26
CA ASN A 813 -15.70 44.88 -26.14
C ASN A 813 -14.28 44.58 -25.65
N ILE A 814 -13.67 43.51 -26.17
CA ILE A 814 -12.32 43.05 -25.79
C ILE A 814 -11.30 43.58 -26.82
N LYS A 815 -10.41 44.48 -26.37
CA LYS A 815 -9.43 45.16 -27.23
C LYS A 815 -8.29 44.24 -27.66
N GLU A 816 -7.84 43.36 -26.77
CA GLU A 816 -6.69 42.48 -26.98
C GLU A 816 -7.02 41.31 -27.91
N ASP A 817 -6.00 40.81 -28.63
CA ASP A 817 -6.14 39.70 -29.57
C ASP A 817 -5.96 38.32 -28.91
N TYR A 818 -5.48 38.29 -27.67
CA TYR A 818 -5.28 37.10 -26.87
C TYR A 818 -6.07 37.22 -25.57
N ILE A 819 -6.42 36.08 -24.98
CA ILE A 819 -7.16 35.99 -23.72
C ILE A 819 -6.43 35.00 -22.82
N LEU A 820 -6.11 35.41 -21.59
CA LEU A 820 -5.75 34.52 -20.50
C LEU A 820 -7.02 34.15 -19.76
N MET A 821 -7.44 32.89 -19.84
CA MET A 821 -8.45 32.34 -18.94
C MET A 821 -7.76 31.98 -17.62
N ALA A 822 -8.29 32.51 -16.52
CA ALA A 822 -7.75 32.35 -15.18
C ALA A 822 -8.88 32.05 -14.17
N GLU A 823 -8.53 31.55 -12.98
CA GLU A 823 -9.47 31.27 -11.90
C GLU A 823 -9.30 32.25 -10.73
N PRO A 824 -10.34 32.46 -9.90
CA PRO A 824 -10.27 33.38 -8.76
C PRO A 824 -9.13 33.07 -7.78
N ASP A 825 -8.78 31.79 -7.62
CA ASP A 825 -7.72 31.30 -6.73
C ASP A 825 -6.33 31.31 -7.36
N HIS A 826 -6.12 32.17 -8.36
CA HIS A 826 -4.81 32.49 -8.91
C HIS A 826 -4.25 33.77 -8.28
N ILE A 827 -2.98 33.74 -7.87
CA ILE A 827 -2.18 34.93 -7.55
C ILE A 827 -1.07 35.07 -8.57
N ILE A 828 -1.03 36.20 -9.26
CA ILE A 828 0.06 36.54 -10.18
C ILE A 828 1.25 37.02 -9.34
N VAL A 829 2.39 36.34 -9.45
CA VAL A 829 3.59 36.63 -8.63
C VAL A 829 4.66 37.42 -9.36
N LYS A 830 4.53 37.56 -10.68
CA LYS A 830 5.43 38.36 -11.54
C LYS A 830 4.76 38.69 -12.87
N PRO A 831 5.30 39.65 -13.64
CA PRO A 831 4.80 39.98 -14.98
C PRO A 831 4.76 38.76 -15.91
N ILE A 832 3.64 38.57 -16.60
CA ILE A 832 3.43 37.42 -17.48
C ILE A 832 3.60 37.87 -18.94
N PRO A 833 4.56 37.31 -19.70
CA PRO A 833 4.65 37.51 -21.13
C PRO A 833 3.56 36.70 -21.86
N ASN A 834 3.25 37.03 -23.11
CA ASN A 834 2.34 36.22 -23.90
C ASN A 834 3.05 34.93 -24.34
N LEU A 835 2.78 33.85 -23.61
CA LEU A 835 3.35 32.53 -23.84
C LEU A 835 2.79 31.83 -25.10
N SER A 836 1.64 32.29 -25.62
CA SER A 836 1.11 31.78 -26.89
C SER A 836 2.01 32.21 -28.02
N ARG A 837 2.26 31.35 -29.01
CA ARG A 837 3.01 31.66 -30.23
C ARG A 837 2.56 30.78 -31.38
N ASP A 838 2.84 31.19 -32.61
CA ASP A 838 2.63 30.40 -33.82
C ASP A 838 1.19 29.88 -34.02
N GLY A 839 0.20 30.69 -33.60
CA GLY A 839 -1.23 30.33 -33.67
C GLY A 839 -1.68 29.29 -32.64
N ARG A 840 -0.77 28.79 -31.78
CA ARG A 840 -1.06 27.82 -30.71
C ARG A 840 -1.40 28.52 -29.40
N GLY A 841 -2.27 27.90 -28.61
CA GLY A 841 -2.49 28.32 -27.22
C GLY A 841 -1.25 28.03 -26.35
N ALA A 842 -1.18 28.63 -25.17
CA ALA A 842 -0.21 28.28 -24.14
C ALA A 842 -0.97 27.86 -22.89
N ALA A 843 -0.71 26.65 -22.41
CA ALA A 843 -1.53 26.02 -21.38
C ALA A 843 -0.66 25.28 -20.36
N PHE A 844 -1.17 25.18 -19.13
CA PHE A 844 -0.56 24.32 -18.12
C PHE A 844 -1.02 22.87 -18.33
N PRO A 845 -0.10 21.88 -18.35
CA PRO A 845 -0.46 20.47 -18.45
C PRO A 845 -0.92 19.93 -17.08
N PHE A 846 -2.13 19.40 -17.03
CA PHE A 846 -2.67 18.75 -15.82
C PHE A 846 -2.39 17.26 -15.87
N PHE A 847 -1.71 16.74 -14.84
CA PHE A 847 -1.33 15.33 -14.80
C PHE A 847 -2.52 14.37 -14.76
N TYR A 848 -3.68 14.83 -14.27
CA TYR A 848 -4.93 14.06 -14.17
C TYR A 848 -5.84 14.21 -15.41
N ILE A 849 -5.45 14.99 -16.41
CA ILE A 849 -6.15 15.04 -17.70
C ILE A 849 -5.38 14.13 -18.66
N GLU A 850 -5.88 12.93 -18.88
CA GLU A 850 -5.21 11.86 -19.62
C GLU A 850 -6.03 11.38 -20.84
N PRO A 851 -6.09 12.15 -21.95
CA PRO A 851 -6.96 11.82 -23.08
C PRO A 851 -6.71 10.44 -23.72
N GLN A 852 -5.49 9.93 -23.62
CA GLN A 852 -5.14 8.58 -24.13
C GLN A 852 -5.78 7.48 -23.27
N LYS A 853 -5.78 7.63 -21.94
CA LYS A 853 -6.39 6.69 -21.00
C LYS A 853 -7.89 6.58 -21.24
N TYR A 854 -8.53 7.72 -21.53
CA TYR A 854 -9.98 7.82 -21.71
C TYR A 854 -10.41 7.87 -23.18
N GLU A 855 -9.63 7.28 -24.10
CA GLU A 855 -9.92 7.34 -25.54
C GLU A 855 -11.33 6.82 -25.86
N SER A 856 -11.73 5.67 -25.30
CA SER A 856 -13.03 5.03 -25.54
C SER A 856 -14.21 5.98 -25.25
N VAL A 857 -14.15 6.69 -24.12
CA VAL A 857 -15.16 7.67 -23.69
C VAL A 857 -15.10 8.92 -24.55
N LEU A 858 -13.89 9.46 -24.78
CA LEU A 858 -13.68 10.70 -25.52
C LEU A 858 -14.05 10.56 -27.00
N ARG A 859 -14.02 9.36 -27.60
CA ARG A 859 -14.45 9.16 -28.99
C ARG A 859 -15.92 9.51 -29.25
N LYS A 860 -16.78 9.52 -28.22
CA LYS A 860 -18.16 10.03 -28.34
C LYS A 860 -18.21 11.53 -28.65
N PHE A 861 -17.22 12.30 -28.20
CA PHE A 861 -17.17 13.76 -28.31
C PHE A 861 -16.07 14.25 -29.27
N PHE A 862 -15.08 13.39 -29.55
CA PHE A 862 -14.01 13.59 -30.53
C PHE A 862 -13.93 12.37 -31.48
N PRO A 863 -14.83 12.31 -32.49
CA PRO A 863 -14.91 11.16 -33.41
C PRO A 863 -13.61 10.89 -34.15
N LYS A 864 -13.38 9.65 -34.59
CA LYS A 864 -12.12 9.23 -35.24
C LYS A 864 -11.80 10.04 -36.50
N GLU A 865 -12.82 10.53 -37.20
CA GLU A 865 -12.68 11.36 -38.40
C GLU A 865 -12.10 12.74 -38.10
N LYS A 866 -12.12 13.19 -36.84
CA LYS A 866 -11.52 14.45 -36.39
C LYS A 866 -10.02 14.33 -36.08
N GLY A 867 -9.47 13.11 -36.06
CA GLY A 867 -8.04 12.86 -35.87
C GLY A 867 -7.70 11.90 -34.72
N PRO A 868 -6.41 11.67 -34.45
CA PRO A 868 -5.96 10.81 -33.35
C PRO A 868 -6.31 11.44 -31.99
N ILE A 869 -6.49 10.61 -30.96
CA ILE A 869 -6.85 11.08 -29.61
C ILE A 869 -5.77 11.97 -29.01
N THR A 870 -4.52 11.80 -29.46
CA THR A 870 -3.36 12.63 -29.11
C THR A 870 -3.46 14.08 -29.56
N ASN A 871 -4.46 14.46 -30.37
CA ASN A 871 -4.78 15.85 -30.67
C ASN A 871 -5.47 16.58 -29.51
N ILE A 872 -6.01 15.84 -28.53
CA ILE A 872 -6.53 16.42 -27.30
C ILE A 872 -5.34 16.59 -26.35
N ASP A 873 -4.97 17.83 -26.08
CA ASP A 873 -3.90 18.16 -25.14
C ASP A 873 -4.35 17.88 -23.68
N PRO A 874 -3.44 17.47 -22.77
CA PRO A 874 -3.74 17.18 -21.37
C PRO A 874 -3.92 18.47 -20.54
N ILE A 875 -4.94 19.26 -20.86
CA ILE A 875 -5.15 20.62 -20.34
C ILE A 875 -6.59 20.82 -19.86
N GLY A 876 -6.81 21.87 -19.06
CA GLY A 876 -8.14 22.45 -18.82
C GLY A 876 -8.26 23.83 -19.44
N ASN A 877 -9.33 24.56 -19.09
CA ASN A 877 -9.55 25.93 -19.55
C ASN A 877 -8.57 26.95 -18.93
N SER A 878 -7.99 26.65 -17.75
CA SER A 878 -7.21 27.62 -16.97
C SER A 878 -6.01 26.98 -16.26
N PRO A 879 -4.82 27.62 -16.23
CA PRO A 879 -4.48 28.82 -16.98
C PRO A 879 -4.20 28.50 -18.46
N VAL A 880 -4.85 29.24 -19.36
CA VAL A 880 -4.61 29.14 -20.81
C VAL A 880 -4.58 30.53 -21.44
N ILE A 881 -3.52 30.84 -22.20
CA ILE A 881 -3.47 31.99 -23.10
C ILE A 881 -3.79 31.51 -24.52
N VAL A 882 -4.89 32.01 -25.09
CA VAL A 882 -5.36 31.61 -26.43
C VAL A 882 -5.79 32.84 -27.23
N GLY A 883 -5.70 32.76 -28.56
CA GLY A 883 -6.21 33.83 -29.43
C GLY A 883 -7.72 34.03 -29.26
N LYS A 884 -8.16 35.29 -29.17
CA LYS A 884 -9.57 35.68 -29.00
C LYS A 884 -10.48 35.05 -30.06
N GLU A 885 -10.06 35.07 -31.32
CA GLU A 885 -10.84 34.48 -32.43
C GLU A 885 -10.90 32.95 -32.37
N SER A 886 -9.87 32.29 -31.83
CA SER A 886 -9.91 30.85 -31.54
C SER A 886 -10.89 30.57 -30.40
N LEU A 887 -10.82 31.36 -29.31
CA LEU A 887 -11.70 31.16 -28.16
C LEU A 887 -13.17 31.41 -28.48
N LYS A 888 -13.49 32.37 -29.37
CA LYS A 888 -14.87 32.57 -29.88
C LYS A 888 -15.45 31.33 -30.57
N LYS A 889 -14.62 30.50 -31.19
CA LYS A 889 -15.03 29.22 -31.80
C LYS A 889 -15.12 28.11 -30.77
N ILE A 890 -14.14 28.05 -29.86
CA ILE A 890 -14.06 27.03 -28.82
C ILE A 890 -15.21 27.16 -27.83
N ALA A 891 -15.53 28.36 -27.33
CA ALA A 891 -16.45 28.54 -26.21
C ALA A 891 -17.86 27.94 -26.43
N PRO A 892 -18.54 28.13 -27.59
CA PRO A 892 -19.82 27.46 -27.85
C PRO A 892 -19.71 25.94 -27.92
N THR A 893 -18.63 25.40 -28.48
CA THR A 893 -18.40 23.95 -28.53
C THR A 893 -18.05 23.38 -27.16
N TRP A 894 -17.22 24.07 -26.39
CA TRP A 894 -16.89 23.74 -25.01
C TRP A 894 -18.15 23.65 -24.15
N MET A 895 -19.06 24.63 -24.27
CA MET A 895 -20.37 24.60 -23.62
C MET A 895 -21.19 23.37 -24.01
N ASN A 896 -21.36 23.12 -25.30
CA ASN A 896 -22.18 22.01 -25.79
C ASN A 896 -21.58 20.64 -25.43
N VAL A 897 -20.26 20.48 -25.53
CA VAL A 897 -19.57 19.24 -25.14
C VAL A 897 -19.66 19.04 -23.63
N SER A 898 -19.56 20.10 -22.82
CA SER A 898 -19.73 20.00 -21.37
C SER A 898 -21.14 19.51 -21.00
N LEU A 899 -22.18 20.05 -21.64
CA LEU A 899 -23.55 19.57 -21.45
C LEU A 899 -23.75 18.13 -21.96
N ALA A 900 -23.14 17.77 -23.09
CA ALA A 900 -23.24 16.44 -23.66
C ALA A 900 -22.54 15.40 -22.77
N MET A 901 -21.34 15.70 -22.28
CA MET A 901 -20.63 14.87 -21.32
C MET A 901 -21.41 14.76 -20.01
N LYS A 902 -21.99 15.86 -19.50
CA LYS A 902 -22.80 15.82 -18.27
C LYS A 902 -24.06 14.97 -18.41
N ARG A 903 -24.61 14.84 -19.62
CA ARG A 903 -25.79 13.99 -19.90
C ARG A 903 -25.44 12.55 -20.24
N ASP A 904 -24.18 12.26 -20.58
CA ASP A 904 -23.70 10.91 -20.84
C ASP A 904 -23.27 10.28 -19.52
N PRO A 905 -23.96 9.23 -19.02
CA PRO A 905 -23.67 8.67 -17.69
C PRO A 905 -22.23 8.17 -17.54
N VAL A 906 -21.63 7.68 -18.64
CA VAL A 906 -20.24 7.20 -18.63
C VAL A 906 -19.29 8.38 -18.51
N ALA A 907 -19.43 9.40 -19.35
CA ALA A 907 -18.55 10.58 -19.30
C ALA A 907 -18.71 11.36 -17.98
N ASP A 908 -19.93 11.49 -17.44
CA ASP A 908 -20.17 12.16 -16.16
C ASP A 908 -19.53 11.41 -14.99
N LYS A 909 -19.63 10.08 -14.97
CA LYS A 909 -19.01 9.24 -13.95
C LYS A 909 -17.49 9.28 -14.02
N GLU A 910 -16.92 9.11 -15.22
CA GLU A 910 -15.47 9.04 -15.44
C GLU A 910 -14.76 10.36 -15.18
N PHE A 911 -15.31 11.47 -15.68
CA PHE A 911 -14.65 12.77 -15.56
C PHE A 911 -15.10 13.56 -14.32
N GLY A 912 -16.28 13.28 -13.77
CA GLY A 912 -16.78 13.88 -12.53
C GLY A 912 -16.58 15.39 -12.46
N TRP A 913 -15.85 15.85 -11.45
CA TRP A 913 -15.65 17.28 -11.19
C TRP A 913 -14.74 17.98 -12.22
N VAL A 914 -13.92 17.24 -12.99
CA VAL A 914 -13.05 17.79 -14.06
C VAL A 914 -13.65 17.66 -15.46
N LEU A 915 -14.91 17.22 -15.58
CA LEU A 915 -15.60 17.03 -16.85
C LEU A 915 -15.56 18.25 -17.76
N GLU A 916 -15.77 19.44 -17.20
CA GLU A 916 -15.71 20.68 -17.96
C GLU A 916 -14.31 20.92 -18.55
N MET A 917 -13.24 20.58 -17.83
CA MET A 917 -11.87 20.70 -18.31
C MET A 917 -11.60 19.77 -19.51
N TYR A 918 -12.07 18.52 -19.45
CA TYR A 918 -12.03 17.60 -20.60
C TYR A 918 -12.81 18.15 -21.79
N ALA A 919 -13.99 18.73 -21.54
CA ALA A 919 -14.79 19.35 -22.59
C ALA A 919 -14.07 20.54 -23.25
N TYR A 920 -13.32 21.36 -22.50
CA TYR A 920 -12.49 22.42 -23.05
C TYR A 920 -11.36 21.87 -23.93
N ALA A 921 -10.66 20.83 -23.47
CA ALA A 921 -9.59 20.19 -24.24
C ALA A 921 -10.12 19.58 -25.55
N VAL A 922 -11.25 18.87 -25.50
CA VAL A 922 -11.94 18.33 -26.66
C VAL A 922 -12.37 19.45 -27.62
N ALA A 923 -12.98 20.52 -27.11
CA ALA A 923 -13.42 21.63 -27.94
C ALA A 923 -12.24 22.34 -28.63
N SER A 924 -11.11 22.48 -27.94
CA SER A 924 -9.86 23.03 -28.51
C SER A 924 -9.36 22.14 -29.65
N ALA A 925 -9.34 20.82 -29.47
CA ALA A 925 -8.95 19.86 -30.48
C ALA A 925 -9.91 19.86 -31.69
N LEU A 926 -11.23 19.93 -31.47
CA LEU A 926 -12.25 19.98 -32.53
C LEU A 926 -12.09 21.20 -33.46
N HIS A 927 -11.55 22.30 -32.94
CA HIS A 927 -11.28 23.51 -33.70
C HIS A 927 -9.82 23.62 -34.19
N ASN A 928 -9.04 22.53 -34.07
CA ASN A 928 -7.62 22.46 -34.46
C ASN A 928 -6.75 23.52 -33.77
N VAL A 929 -7.07 23.85 -32.52
CA VAL A 929 -6.30 24.79 -31.70
C VAL A 929 -5.41 23.99 -30.75
N GLY A 930 -4.22 23.65 -31.23
CA GLY A 930 -3.21 22.97 -30.41
C GLY A 930 -2.52 23.92 -29.43
N ASN A 931 -1.94 23.37 -28.37
CA ASN A 931 -1.33 24.14 -27.29
C ASN A 931 0.17 23.89 -27.18
N ILE A 932 0.86 24.82 -26.53
CA ILE A 932 2.23 24.71 -26.05
C ILE A 932 2.13 24.52 -24.54
N LEU A 933 2.64 23.39 -24.06
CA LEU A 933 2.51 23.00 -22.66
C LEU A 933 3.63 23.60 -21.82
N TYR A 934 3.29 24.44 -20.86
CA TYR A 934 4.23 25.11 -19.96
C TYR A 934 4.04 24.60 -18.53
N LYS A 935 4.92 23.69 -18.10
CA LYS A 935 4.95 23.21 -16.69
C LYS A 935 5.25 24.33 -15.69
N ASP A 936 6.01 25.34 -16.11
CA ASP A 936 6.35 26.50 -15.28
C ASP A 936 5.27 27.61 -15.32
N PHE A 937 4.09 27.37 -15.89
CA PHE A 937 3.06 28.40 -15.98
C PHE A 937 2.50 28.76 -14.59
N MET A 938 2.23 27.76 -13.76
CA MET A 938 1.77 27.94 -12.39
C MET A 938 2.38 26.92 -11.43
N ILE A 939 2.25 27.17 -10.13
CA ILE A 939 2.54 26.24 -9.04
C ILE A 939 1.31 26.01 -8.15
N GLN A 940 1.30 24.91 -7.40
CA GLN A 940 0.20 24.49 -6.54
C GLN A 940 0.70 24.15 -5.12
N PRO A 941 0.85 25.16 -4.24
CA PRO A 941 1.20 24.93 -2.84
C PRO A 941 0.11 24.10 -2.12
N PRO A 942 0.47 23.25 -1.15
CA PRO A 942 1.81 23.12 -0.57
C PRO A 942 2.76 22.16 -1.32
N TRP A 943 2.33 21.59 -2.45
CA TRP A 943 3.08 20.56 -3.18
C TRP A 943 4.31 21.10 -3.90
N ASP A 944 4.17 22.27 -4.52
CA ASP A 944 5.28 23.00 -5.10
C ASP A 944 5.90 23.94 -4.06
N THR A 945 7.17 23.73 -3.72
CA THR A 945 7.82 24.40 -2.58
C THR A 945 8.43 25.77 -2.90
N GLU A 946 8.73 26.04 -4.17
CA GLU A 946 9.48 27.22 -4.61
C GLU A 946 8.83 27.95 -5.80
N ILE A 947 8.90 29.28 -5.78
CA ILE A 947 8.34 30.13 -6.84
C ILE A 947 9.21 30.10 -8.10
N GLY A 948 10.53 30.14 -7.95
CA GLY A 948 11.51 30.11 -9.04
C GLY A 948 11.13 31.01 -10.23
N ASN A 949 11.02 30.42 -11.43
CA ASN A 949 10.64 31.12 -12.66
C ASN A 949 9.13 31.12 -12.99
N LYS A 950 8.27 30.57 -12.11
CA LYS A 950 6.83 30.39 -12.38
C LYS A 950 6.03 31.68 -12.19
N PHE A 951 4.87 31.79 -12.84
CA PHE A 951 4.11 33.04 -12.95
C PHE A 951 2.91 33.18 -12.00
N ILE A 952 2.26 32.06 -11.68
CA ILE A 952 1.00 32.03 -10.94
C ILE A 952 1.12 31.06 -9.77
N ILE A 953 0.62 31.46 -8.60
CA ILE A 953 0.28 30.54 -7.51
C ILE A 953 -1.20 30.18 -7.64
N HIS A 954 -1.51 28.89 -7.75
CA HIS A 954 -2.87 28.36 -7.70
C HIS A 954 -3.11 27.71 -6.33
N PHE A 955 -3.75 28.44 -5.40
CA PHE A 955 -3.88 28.03 -3.99
C PHE A 955 -5.10 27.13 -3.75
N THR A 956 -5.19 26.03 -4.51
CA THR A 956 -6.36 25.14 -4.47
C THR A 956 -6.40 24.20 -3.26
N TYR A 957 -5.22 23.84 -2.72
CA TYR A 957 -5.07 22.94 -1.58
C TYR A 957 -4.93 23.70 -0.26
N GLY A 958 -5.40 23.09 0.84
CA GLY A 958 -5.16 23.59 2.19
C GLY A 958 -3.68 23.50 2.56
N CYS A 959 -3.16 24.56 3.17
CA CYS A 959 -1.79 24.68 3.67
C CYS A 959 -1.82 24.61 5.20
N ASP A 960 -1.77 23.40 5.73
CA ASP A 960 -1.85 23.09 7.16
C ASP A 960 -0.45 22.73 7.68
N TYR A 961 0.06 23.43 8.69
CA TYR A 961 1.40 23.25 9.24
C TYR A 961 1.40 23.28 10.77
N ASP A 962 2.31 22.54 11.39
CA ASP A 962 2.64 22.72 12.82
C ASP A 962 3.50 23.98 13.02
N MET A 963 3.67 24.43 14.28
CA MET A 963 4.49 25.61 14.60
C MET A 963 6.00 25.44 14.32
N LYS A 964 6.44 24.25 13.90
CA LYS A 964 7.82 23.94 13.46
C LYS A 964 7.97 23.96 11.93
N GLY A 965 6.90 24.31 11.20
CA GLY A 965 6.90 24.42 9.75
C GLY A 965 6.75 23.11 8.99
N LYS A 966 6.28 22.05 9.65
CA LYS A 966 5.99 20.75 9.03
C LYS A 966 4.53 20.67 8.59
N LEU A 967 4.29 20.29 7.34
CA LEU A 967 2.93 20.18 6.78
C LEU A 967 2.13 19.09 7.53
N THR A 968 0.99 19.44 8.14
CA THR A 968 0.03 18.58 8.84
C THR A 968 -1.06 18.17 7.85
N TYR A 969 -0.79 17.10 7.13
CA TYR A 969 -1.66 16.65 6.06
C TYR A 969 -3.02 16.18 6.62
N GLY A 970 -4.14 16.51 5.97
CA GLY A 970 -5.46 15.93 6.29
C GLY A 970 -6.05 16.30 7.65
N LYS A 971 -5.33 17.09 8.45
CA LYS A 971 -5.74 17.63 9.75
C LYS A 971 -5.59 19.16 9.70
N ILE A 972 -6.34 19.85 10.55
CA ILE A 972 -6.20 21.30 10.73
C ILE A 972 -4.89 21.53 11.50
N GLY A 973 -3.90 22.11 10.82
CA GLY A 973 -2.61 22.42 11.45
C GLY A 973 -2.74 23.54 12.49
N GLU A 974 -1.77 23.61 13.41
CA GLU A 974 -1.66 24.72 14.37
C GLU A 974 -1.60 26.07 13.66
N TRP A 975 -0.91 26.10 12.51
CA TRP A 975 -0.99 27.16 11.52
C TRP A 975 -1.68 26.64 10.26
N ARG A 976 -2.72 27.32 9.79
CA ARG A 976 -3.48 26.92 8.59
C ARG A 976 -3.73 28.11 7.68
N PHE A 977 -3.57 27.87 6.38
CA PHE A 977 -4.20 28.64 5.32
C PHE A 977 -4.98 27.72 4.38
N ASP A 978 -6.30 27.71 4.47
CA ASP A 978 -7.18 27.07 3.47
C ASP A 978 -8.26 28.07 3.06
N LYS A 979 -8.41 28.30 1.76
CA LYS A 979 -9.47 29.16 1.22
C LYS A 979 -10.87 28.70 1.63
N ARG A 980 -11.07 27.39 1.87
CA ARG A 980 -12.37 26.82 2.30
C ARG A 980 -12.74 27.23 3.74
N SER A 981 -11.76 27.60 4.57
CA SER A 981 -12.03 28.23 5.87
C SER A 981 -12.73 29.59 5.75
N TYR A 982 -12.70 30.18 4.55
CA TYR A 982 -13.29 31.47 4.19
C TYR A 982 -14.40 31.31 3.14
N THR A 983 -15.20 30.24 3.27
CA THR A 983 -16.34 29.97 2.36
C THR A 983 -17.45 31.01 2.54
N ASN A 984 -17.83 31.29 3.78
CA ASN A 984 -18.92 32.21 4.14
C ASN A 984 -18.43 33.49 4.85
N ALA A 985 -17.12 33.70 4.92
CA ALA A 985 -16.50 34.81 5.61
C ALA A 985 -15.27 35.30 4.84
N TRP A 986 -14.90 36.56 5.03
CA TRP A 986 -13.69 37.14 4.44
C TRP A 986 -12.46 36.72 5.25
N PRO A 987 -11.28 36.50 4.62
CA PRO A 987 -10.07 36.28 5.39
C PRO A 987 -9.71 37.56 6.15
N PRO A 988 -9.33 37.46 7.44
CA PRO A 988 -8.96 38.62 8.23
C PRO A 988 -7.72 39.31 7.64
N LYS A 989 -7.60 40.61 7.88
CA LYS A 989 -6.35 41.33 7.60
C LYS A 989 -5.25 40.79 8.51
N ASN A 990 -4.02 40.74 8.01
CA ASN A 990 -2.85 40.28 8.74
C ASN A 990 -2.99 38.84 9.26
N LEU A 991 -3.25 37.91 8.35
CA LEU A 991 -3.12 36.49 8.62
C LEU A 991 -1.74 36.20 9.23
N PRO A 992 -1.66 35.29 10.23
CA PRO A 992 -0.38 34.90 10.80
C PRO A 992 0.54 34.41 9.69
N LEU A 993 1.79 34.86 9.68
CA LEU A 993 2.78 34.30 8.78
C LEU A 993 3.04 32.84 9.18
N PRO A 994 3.32 31.96 8.20
CA PRO A 994 3.65 30.59 8.50
C PRO A 994 4.94 30.51 9.36
N PRO A 995 5.04 29.47 10.20
CA PRO A 995 6.20 29.27 11.06
C PRO A 995 7.50 29.04 10.26
N PRO A 996 8.67 29.19 10.90
CA PRO A 996 9.95 28.84 10.27
C PRO A 996 9.94 27.39 9.78
N GLY A 997 10.44 27.13 8.57
CA GLY A 997 10.48 25.79 7.96
C GLY A 997 9.40 25.55 6.90
N VAL A 998 8.35 26.38 6.85
CA VAL A 998 7.33 26.32 5.79
C VAL A 998 7.92 26.73 4.42
N PRO A 999 7.59 26.03 3.33
CA PRO A 999 8.10 26.33 1.99
C PRO A 999 7.89 27.77 1.52
N GLU A 1000 8.82 28.26 0.71
CA GLU A 1000 8.83 29.62 0.13
C GLU A 1000 7.49 29.95 -0.56
N SER A 1001 6.92 28.99 -1.28
CA SER A 1001 5.68 29.17 -2.01
C SER A 1001 4.48 29.53 -1.11
N VAL A 1002 4.35 28.88 0.05
CA VAL A 1002 3.28 29.13 1.03
C VAL A 1002 3.55 30.42 1.79
N VAL A 1003 4.80 30.67 2.17
CA VAL A 1003 5.22 31.95 2.77
C VAL A 1003 4.87 33.12 1.85
N THR A 1004 5.15 32.97 0.56
CA THR A 1004 4.87 34.00 -0.47
C THR A 1004 3.38 34.18 -0.65
N LEU A 1005 2.61 33.09 -0.77
CA LEU A 1005 1.15 33.13 -0.84
C LEU A 1005 0.54 33.97 0.30
N VAL A 1006 0.89 33.68 1.55
CA VAL A 1006 0.29 34.39 2.70
C VAL A 1006 0.77 35.83 2.81
N LYS A 1007 2.04 36.11 2.51
CA LYS A 1007 2.54 37.50 2.41
C LYS A 1007 1.75 38.29 1.38
N MET A 1008 1.49 37.69 0.22
CA MET A 1008 0.77 38.35 -0.87
C MET A 1008 -0.72 38.55 -0.57
N VAL A 1009 -1.36 37.60 0.13
CA VAL A 1009 -2.71 37.77 0.66
C VAL A 1009 -2.75 38.91 1.68
N ASN A 1010 -1.82 38.94 2.64
CA ASN A 1010 -1.74 39.99 3.65
C ASN A 1010 -1.54 41.38 3.05
N GLU A 1011 -0.63 41.51 2.08
CA GLU A 1011 -0.42 42.78 1.40
C GLU A 1011 -1.68 43.24 0.64
N ALA A 1012 -2.32 42.35 -0.10
CA ALA A 1012 -3.55 42.67 -0.80
C ALA A 1012 -4.66 43.11 0.17
N THR A 1013 -4.93 42.32 1.22
CA THR A 1013 -5.99 42.64 2.21
C THR A 1013 -5.70 43.92 3.01
N ALA A 1014 -4.43 44.27 3.21
CA ALA A 1014 -4.04 45.52 3.84
C ALA A 1014 -4.35 46.75 2.95
N ASN A 1015 -4.12 46.64 1.64
CA ASN A 1015 -4.18 47.76 0.70
C ASN A 1015 -5.50 47.89 -0.07
N ILE A 1016 -6.33 46.84 -0.11
CA ILE A 1016 -7.65 46.90 -0.73
C ILE A 1016 -8.62 47.66 0.22
N PRO A 1017 -9.28 48.74 -0.25
CA PRO A 1017 -10.23 49.49 0.57
C PRO A 1017 -11.49 48.66 0.86
N ASN A 1018 -12.17 48.94 1.99
CA ASN A 1018 -13.41 48.24 2.38
C ASN A 1018 -13.27 46.71 2.35
N TRP A 1019 -12.14 46.18 2.85
CA TRP A 1019 -11.93 44.74 2.94
C TRP A 1019 -12.87 44.12 3.97
N GLY A 1020 -13.75 43.21 3.53
CA GLY A 1020 -14.73 42.55 4.38
C GLY A 1020 -15.93 43.39 4.81
N SER A 1021 -16.12 44.57 4.22
CA SER A 1021 -17.29 45.45 4.45
C SER A 1021 -18.39 45.23 3.42
#